data_AF-A0A2E5KYE4-F1
#
_entry.id   AF-A0A2E5KYE4-F1
#
_cell.length_a   1.000
_cell.length_b   1.000
_cell.length_c   1.000
_cell.angle_alpha   90.00
_cell.angle_beta   90.00
_cell.angle_gamma   90.00
#
_symmetry.space_group_name_H-M   'P 1'
#
loop_
_entity.id
_entity.type
_entity.pdbx_description
1 polymer ?
#
loop_
_entity_poly.entity_id
_entity_poly.type
_entity_poly.pdbx_seq_one_letter_code
_entity_poly.pdbx_strand_id
1 'polypeptide(L)'
;MGNEKQSAVLAVTDGLGFNRDRSRKVVDIAWKRLSSSDHELITSAAERIGHNSVWAKNMLYPVHVETLEPKTPTRKAVTWIDDLKTCRSFLNAELVERIDSLVEEVADEERYVPWAAGARNLSKLRNSNLSIPTSAAGIWAGFEDLEPAVQGNSETGHQQIGNMELAPQLPLEITNSIESGEFFNNPAFNSTLTAAKERGATVNFCFLLSGVGGGDGRVHSAWNHLEAFLELVFGQHNFAPDQVQMQAILDGRDSAIHSSIVEEQGSGDFIGQLQSLLGKYDAETSLAWIVGRSTAMDRDYREAAAIADFDLLTGIPVATVYGFDQLREAIAETHARGKVDQDVPPIAVKRTDGSTPKISQGDAFIDLNFRSDRQRSKIGSLAGARAFLESEGAARGREWDGEWIDHGLNLDLCTIAEYHPIFESEYGVSVAFPTAPNEANFLAQWPDLASDDEYTLVAESVKASHMGYFFRGRREDPVSGANETRLVTPSHGEEDGVKSDTDFYIHPGMRAEEVKADVIKSINTESSRLICCNIAAPDMIGHLLPARYKEAKEAYRAAADALVAMAEASQAAGRHFVVTSDHGNIEDDTSAHSVNDVLTTIVRPDGAIAAIGIPEFQARLFDVAPTILELIGVSSTKPTPPSGDSGNFVGRPLVATQ
;
A
#
# COMPACT_ATOMS: atom_id res chain seq x y z
N MET A 1 -34.75 14.78 27.56
CA MET A 1 -33.57 13.94 27.32
C MET A 1 -32.63 14.83 26.53
N GLY A 2 -31.53 15.28 27.15
CA GLY A 2 -30.56 16.13 26.44
C GLY A 2 -30.03 15.38 25.23
N ASN A 3 -29.65 16.10 24.16
CA ASN A 3 -28.93 15.51 23.02
C ASN A 3 -27.62 14.92 23.55
N GLU A 4 -27.61 13.64 23.91
CA GLU A 4 -26.37 12.92 24.17
C GLU A 4 -25.60 12.84 22.85
N LYS A 5 -24.34 13.30 22.88
CA LYS A 5 -23.45 13.23 21.72
C LYS A 5 -23.22 11.76 21.38
N GLN A 6 -23.48 11.37 20.13
CA GLN A 6 -23.18 10.02 19.67
C GLN A 6 -21.66 9.80 19.61
N SER A 7 -21.25 8.56 19.85
CA SER A 7 -19.84 8.17 19.89
C SER A 7 -19.63 6.83 19.19
N ALA A 8 -18.39 6.58 18.76
CA ALA A 8 -18.04 5.40 17.98
C ALA A 8 -16.74 4.76 18.43
N VAL A 9 -16.59 3.49 18.05
CA VAL A 9 -15.34 2.73 18.08
C VAL A 9 -15.05 2.25 16.64
N LEU A 10 -13.85 2.51 16.14
CA LEU A 10 -13.36 2.00 14.86
C LEU A 10 -12.22 1.00 15.12
N ALA A 11 -12.47 -0.28 14.84
CA ALA A 11 -11.45 -1.32 14.87
C ALA A 11 -10.93 -1.58 13.45
N VAL A 12 -9.64 -1.32 13.23
CA VAL A 12 -8.93 -1.67 11.99
C VAL A 12 -8.13 -2.94 12.26
N THR A 13 -8.40 -3.98 11.49
CA THR A 13 -7.59 -5.20 11.49
C THR A 13 -6.54 -5.10 10.40
N ASP A 14 -5.33 -5.60 10.64
CA ASP A 14 -4.32 -5.67 9.58
C ASP A 14 -4.40 -7.01 8.87
N GLY A 15 -4.42 -6.98 7.53
CA GLY A 15 -4.27 -8.19 6.72
C GLY A 15 -5.42 -9.20 6.82
N LEU A 16 -6.66 -8.74 6.96
CA LEU A 16 -7.87 -9.56 7.10
C LEU A 16 -8.81 -9.38 5.89
N GLY A 17 -8.40 -9.93 4.74
CA GLY A 17 -9.19 -9.96 3.51
C GLY A 17 -10.09 -11.19 3.40
N PHE A 18 -10.77 -11.32 2.26
CA PHE A 18 -11.43 -12.56 1.85
C PHE A 18 -11.22 -12.85 0.37
N ASN A 19 -10.82 -14.08 0.05
CA ASN A 19 -10.53 -14.49 -1.32
C ASN A 19 -11.77 -15.16 -1.93
N ARG A 20 -12.40 -14.50 -2.92
CA ARG A 20 -13.61 -15.00 -3.60
C ARG A 20 -13.39 -16.32 -4.34
N ASP A 21 -12.23 -16.51 -4.94
CA ASP A 21 -11.93 -17.72 -5.71
C ASP A 21 -11.67 -18.93 -4.80
N ARG A 22 -10.92 -18.72 -3.70
CA ARG A 22 -10.69 -19.75 -2.68
C ARG A 22 -11.97 -20.12 -1.94
N SER A 23 -12.73 -19.12 -1.48
CA SER A 23 -14.01 -19.36 -0.81
C SER A 23 -15.00 -20.10 -1.72
N ARG A 24 -15.09 -19.73 -3.01
CA ARG A 24 -15.89 -20.47 -4.01
C ARG A 24 -15.41 -21.91 -4.19
N LYS A 25 -14.10 -22.14 -4.26
CA LYS A 25 -13.52 -23.48 -4.35
C LYS A 25 -13.87 -24.34 -3.13
N VAL A 26 -13.75 -23.78 -1.92
CA VAL A 26 -14.13 -24.46 -0.68
C VAL A 26 -15.61 -24.85 -0.70
N VAL A 27 -16.50 -23.93 -1.07
CA VAL A 27 -17.94 -24.22 -1.14
C VAL A 27 -18.26 -25.26 -2.20
N ASP A 28 -17.63 -25.22 -3.37
CA ASP A 28 -17.84 -26.21 -4.42
C ASP A 28 -17.40 -27.62 -4.01
N ILE A 29 -16.33 -27.73 -3.22
CA ILE A 29 -15.86 -29.01 -2.68
C ILE A 29 -16.78 -29.48 -1.55
N ALA A 30 -17.12 -28.61 -0.59
CA ALA A 30 -18.02 -28.93 0.51
C ALA A 30 -19.40 -29.35 -0.01
N TRP A 31 -19.93 -28.64 -1.01
CA TRP A 31 -21.17 -29.01 -1.67
C TRP A 31 -21.13 -30.43 -2.22
N LYS A 32 -20.04 -30.84 -2.89
CA LYS A 32 -19.89 -32.21 -3.43
C LYS A 32 -19.80 -33.30 -2.35
N ARG A 33 -19.41 -32.94 -1.12
CA ARG A 33 -19.24 -33.87 0.01
C ARG A 33 -20.49 -34.05 0.87
N LEU A 34 -21.49 -33.19 0.72
CA LEU A 34 -22.76 -33.33 1.43
C LEU A 34 -23.48 -34.63 1.07
N SER A 35 -24.22 -35.17 2.04
CA SER A 35 -25.08 -36.33 1.80
C SER A 35 -26.25 -35.97 0.86
N SER A 36 -26.81 -36.97 0.16
CA SER A 36 -27.99 -36.74 -0.69
C SER A 36 -29.17 -36.15 0.09
N SER A 37 -29.35 -36.56 1.36
CA SER A 37 -30.38 -36.00 2.23
C SER A 37 -30.12 -34.53 2.57
N ASP A 38 -28.87 -34.14 2.82
CA ASP A 38 -28.54 -32.74 3.11
C ASP A 38 -28.72 -31.87 1.85
N HIS A 39 -28.36 -32.38 0.66
CA HIS A 39 -28.65 -31.73 -0.63
C HIS A 39 -30.13 -31.45 -0.81
N GLU A 40 -30.99 -32.44 -0.55
CA GLU A 40 -32.43 -32.30 -0.68
C GLU A 40 -33.00 -31.25 0.29
N LEU A 41 -32.54 -31.24 1.55
CA LEU A 41 -32.98 -30.28 2.55
C LEU A 41 -32.57 -28.85 2.21
N ILE A 42 -31.32 -28.65 1.79
CA ILE A 42 -30.79 -27.33 1.42
C ILE A 42 -31.47 -26.84 0.13
N THR A 43 -31.61 -27.71 -0.88
CA THR A 43 -32.31 -27.36 -2.13
C THR A 43 -33.78 -27.00 -1.87
N SER A 44 -34.47 -27.80 -1.04
CA SER A 44 -35.86 -27.52 -0.65
C SER A 44 -36.00 -26.17 0.06
N ALA A 45 -35.02 -25.75 0.86
CA ALA A 45 -35.03 -24.45 1.51
C ALA A 45 -34.93 -23.30 0.49
N ALA A 46 -34.08 -23.44 -0.53
CA ALA A 46 -33.94 -22.46 -1.62
C ALA A 46 -35.22 -22.38 -2.49
N GLU A 47 -35.79 -23.53 -2.85
CA GLU A 47 -37.00 -23.61 -3.69
C GLU A 47 -38.22 -22.95 -3.05
N ARG A 48 -38.31 -22.95 -1.71
CA ARG A 48 -39.40 -22.28 -0.96
C ARG A 48 -39.48 -20.77 -1.22
N ILE A 49 -38.37 -20.14 -1.59
CA ILE A 49 -38.34 -18.71 -1.93
C ILE A 49 -38.01 -18.46 -3.41
N GLY A 50 -38.10 -19.49 -4.25
CA GLY A 50 -38.00 -19.37 -5.71
C GLY A 50 -36.58 -19.46 -6.28
N HIS A 51 -35.58 -19.88 -5.49
CA HIS A 51 -34.23 -20.15 -5.98
C HIS A 51 -34.05 -21.61 -6.41
N ASN A 52 -33.04 -21.88 -7.24
CA ASN A 52 -32.75 -23.22 -7.75
C ASN A 52 -31.62 -23.92 -6.96
N SER A 53 -31.35 -25.18 -7.29
CA SER A 53 -30.29 -25.98 -6.65
C SER A 53 -28.87 -25.42 -6.85
N VAL A 54 -28.59 -24.75 -7.98
CA VAL A 54 -27.29 -24.12 -8.24
C VAL A 54 -27.07 -22.95 -7.30
N TRP A 55 -28.12 -22.20 -6.98
CA TRP A 55 -28.09 -21.12 -5.99
C TRP A 55 -28.00 -21.64 -4.55
N ALA A 56 -28.62 -22.79 -4.26
CA ALA A 56 -28.73 -23.35 -2.91
C ALA A 56 -27.37 -23.55 -2.21
N LYS A 57 -26.29 -23.84 -2.97
CA LYS A 57 -24.93 -23.97 -2.41
C LYS A 57 -24.42 -22.70 -1.71
N ASN A 58 -24.96 -21.52 -2.05
CA ASN A 58 -24.56 -20.26 -1.41
C ASN A 58 -24.90 -20.23 0.08
N MET A 59 -25.82 -21.08 0.57
CA MET A 59 -26.08 -21.24 2.01
C MET A 59 -24.90 -21.80 2.79
N LEU A 60 -23.91 -22.42 2.13
CA LEU A 60 -22.70 -22.95 2.78
C LEU A 60 -21.72 -21.84 3.16
N TYR A 61 -21.84 -20.63 2.61
CA TYR A 61 -20.94 -19.53 2.98
C TYR A 61 -21.18 -19.11 4.44
N PRO A 62 -20.15 -19.20 5.31
CA PRO A 62 -20.26 -18.75 6.71
C PRO A 62 -20.56 -17.26 6.82
N VAL A 63 -20.11 -16.46 5.86
CA VAL A 63 -20.37 -15.02 5.75
C VAL A 63 -21.09 -14.73 4.44
N HIS A 64 -22.35 -14.30 4.51
CA HIS A 64 -23.22 -14.22 3.33
C HIS A 64 -22.74 -13.19 2.30
N VAL A 65 -22.13 -12.09 2.74
CA VAL A 65 -21.66 -11.05 1.83
C VAL A 65 -20.52 -11.52 0.92
N GLU A 66 -19.75 -12.53 1.34
CA GLU A 66 -18.65 -13.10 0.54
C GLU A 66 -19.17 -13.85 -0.71
N THR A 67 -20.48 -14.10 -0.81
CA THR A 67 -21.12 -14.66 -2.02
C THR A 67 -21.31 -13.64 -3.14
N LEU A 68 -21.20 -12.35 -2.84
CA LEU A 68 -21.49 -11.29 -3.79
C LEU A 68 -20.32 -11.08 -4.74
N GLU A 69 -20.63 -10.96 -6.03
CA GLU A 69 -19.68 -10.51 -7.03
C GLU A 69 -19.43 -8.99 -6.93
N PRO A 70 -18.23 -8.51 -7.29
CA PRO A 70 -17.94 -7.07 -7.33
C PRO A 70 -18.97 -6.28 -8.15
N LYS A 71 -19.19 -5.01 -7.78
CA LYS A 71 -20.14 -4.09 -8.46
C LYS A 71 -21.60 -4.55 -8.44
N THR A 72 -21.98 -5.46 -7.53
CA THR A 72 -23.40 -5.84 -7.36
C THR A 72 -24.21 -4.62 -6.89
N PRO A 73 -25.32 -4.26 -7.57
CA PRO A 73 -26.16 -3.14 -7.12
C PRO A 73 -26.72 -3.36 -5.72
N THR A 74 -26.70 -2.33 -4.87
CA THR A 74 -27.07 -2.42 -3.44
C THR A 74 -28.40 -3.10 -3.19
N ARG A 75 -29.44 -2.74 -3.95
CA ARG A 75 -30.76 -3.37 -3.80
C ARG A 75 -30.72 -4.88 -4.06
N LYS A 76 -29.95 -5.33 -5.05
CA LYS A 76 -29.79 -6.76 -5.37
C LYS A 76 -29.00 -7.47 -4.29
N ALA A 77 -27.92 -6.85 -3.79
CA ALA A 77 -27.11 -7.39 -2.71
C ALA A 77 -27.92 -7.61 -1.43
N VAL A 78 -28.71 -6.61 -1.02
CA VAL A 78 -29.58 -6.71 0.17
C VAL A 78 -30.57 -7.86 0.02
N THR A 79 -31.30 -7.92 -1.10
CA THR A 79 -32.24 -9.03 -1.35
C THR A 79 -31.54 -10.39 -1.33
N TRP A 80 -30.36 -10.50 -1.96
CA TRP A 80 -29.59 -11.74 -1.98
C TRP A 80 -29.17 -12.20 -0.57
N ILE A 81 -28.69 -11.28 0.26
CA ILE A 81 -28.30 -11.56 1.65
C ILE A 81 -29.53 -11.96 2.48
N ASP A 82 -30.66 -11.27 2.31
CA ASP A 82 -31.91 -11.57 3.03
C ASP A 82 -32.48 -12.94 2.61
N ASP A 83 -32.37 -13.29 1.33
CA ASP A 83 -32.75 -14.61 0.82
C ASP A 83 -31.89 -15.71 1.45
N LEU A 84 -30.57 -15.51 1.58
CA LEU A 84 -29.66 -16.45 2.25
C LEU A 84 -30.01 -16.62 3.74
N LYS A 85 -30.25 -15.50 4.45
CA LYS A 85 -30.68 -15.52 5.86
C LYS A 85 -31.99 -16.28 6.02
N THR A 86 -32.96 -16.01 5.15
CA THR A 86 -34.28 -16.65 5.15
C THR A 86 -34.14 -18.15 4.91
N CYS A 87 -33.38 -18.57 3.89
CA CYS A 87 -33.17 -19.98 3.60
C CYS A 87 -32.47 -20.71 4.75
N ARG A 88 -31.40 -20.13 5.32
CA ARG A 88 -30.71 -20.73 6.47
C ARG A 88 -31.63 -20.87 7.68
N SER A 89 -32.59 -19.97 7.87
CA SER A 89 -33.58 -20.07 8.96
C SER A 89 -34.53 -21.28 8.84
N PHE A 90 -34.68 -21.85 7.64
CA PHE A 90 -35.46 -23.08 7.43
C PHE A 90 -34.70 -24.36 7.80
N LEU A 91 -33.37 -24.27 7.94
CA LEU A 91 -32.53 -25.40 8.29
C LEU A 91 -32.54 -25.59 9.82
N ASN A 92 -32.58 -26.85 10.27
CA ASN A 92 -32.49 -27.13 11.70
C ASN A 92 -31.03 -26.98 12.19
N ALA A 93 -30.86 -26.84 13.51
CA ALA A 93 -29.54 -26.60 14.12
C ALA A 93 -28.53 -27.73 13.82
N GLU A 94 -28.98 -28.98 13.77
CA GLU A 94 -28.10 -30.12 13.47
C GLU A 94 -27.55 -30.09 12.04
N LEU A 95 -28.38 -29.69 11.06
CA LEU A 95 -27.95 -29.54 9.67
C LEU A 95 -27.01 -28.35 9.52
N VAL A 96 -27.32 -27.22 10.17
CA VAL A 96 -26.44 -26.05 10.19
C VAL A 96 -25.07 -26.42 10.75
N GLU A 97 -25.01 -27.14 11.87
CA GLU A 97 -23.75 -27.59 12.47
C GLU A 97 -22.94 -28.49 11.54
N ARG A 98 -23.59 -29.42 10.83
CA ARG A 98 -22.93 -30.28 9.84
C ARG A 98 -22.39 -29.47 8.66
N ILE A 99 -23.15 -28.51 8.15
CA ILE A 99 -22.72 -27.63 7.05
C ILE A 99 -21.49 -26.83 7.48
N ASP A 100 -21.58 -26.13 8.61
CA ASP A 100 -20.51 -25.24 9.07
C ASP A 100 -19.24 -26.06 9.37
N SER A 101 -19.35 -27.21 10.03
CA SER A 101 -18.22 -28.11 10.29
C SER A 101 -17.57 -28.65 9.01
N LEU A 102 -18.37 -29.01 8.00
CA LEU A 102 -17.85 -29.49 6.71
C LEU A 102 -17.13 -28.38 5.95
N VAL A 103 -17.65 -27.15 5.99
CA VAL A 103 -17.01 -26.00 5.35
C VAL A 103 -15.69 -25.67 6.05
N GLU A 104 -15.63 -25.74 7.38
CA GLU A 104 -14.39 -25.57 8.15
C GLU A 104 -13.35 -26.64 7.81
N GLU A 105 -13.77 -27.92 7.72
CA GLU A 105 -12.90 -29.03 7.33
C GLU A 105 -12.31 -28.82 5.93
N VAL A 106 -13.16 -28.52 4.94
CA VAL A 106 -12.71 -28.29 3.56
C VAL A 106 -11.86 -27.02 3.45
N ALA A 107 -12.18 -25.96 4.21
CA ALA A 107 -11.35 -24.77 4.27
C ALA A 107 -9.95 -25.08 4.83
N ASP A 108 -9.84 -25.98 5.82
CA ASP A 108 -8.54 -26.40 6.38
C ASP A 108 -7.70 -27.15 5.34
N GLU A 109 -8.32 -28.04 4.57
CA GLU A 109 -7.68 -28.76 3.46
C GLU A 109 -7.20 -27.81 2.34
N GLU A 110 -8.02 -26.81 2.03
CA GLU A 110 -7.71 -25.77 1.04
C GLU A 110 -6.87 -24.62 1.61
N ARG A 111 -6.46 -24.74 2.87
CA ARG A 111 -5.61 -23.78 3.60
C ARG A 111 -6.17 -22.34 3.62
N TYR A 112 -7.49 -22.22 3.65
CA TYR A 112 -8.21 -20.93 3.74
C TYR A 112 -8.46 -20.57 5.21
N VAL A 113 -7.51 -19.85 5.81
CA VAL A 113 -7.49 -19.52 7.25
C VAL A 113 -8.80 -18.94 7.78
N PRO A 114 -9.47 -17.97 7.12
CA PRO A 114 -10.64 -17.30 7.70
C PRO A 114 -11.77 -18.24 8.10
N TRP A 115 -11.99 -19.31 7.33
CA TRP A 115 -13.01 -20.31 7.64
C TRP A 115 -12.43 -21.51 8.40
N ALA A 116 -11.20 -21.95 8.07
CA ALA A 116 -10.54 -23.05 8.77
C ALA A 116 -10.27 -22.76 10.27
N ALA A 117 -10.19 -21.49 10.65
CA ALA A 117 -10.08 -21.07 12.03
C ALA A 117 -11.34 -21.41 12.86
N GLY A 118 -12.52 -21.60 12.25
CA GLY A 118 -13.75 -21.90 12.99
C GLY A 118 -14.19 -20.78 13.94
N ALA A 119 -13.80 -19.53 13.67
CA ALA A 119 -14.21 -18.35 14.41
C ALA A 119 -15.64 -17.91 14.00
N ARG A 120 -16.62 -18.77 14.32
CA ARG A 120 -18.03 -18.59 13.94
C ARG A 120 -18.67 -17.35 14.59
N ASN A 121 -18.12 -16.88 15.71
CA ASN A 121 -18.55 -15.66 16.40
C ASN A 121 -18.41 -14.41 15.51
N LEU A 122 -17.28 -14.24 14.81
CA LEU A 122 -17.09 -13.12 13.88
C LEU A 122 -18.00 -13.24 12.66
N SER A 123 -18.18 -14.46 12.12
CA SER A 123 -19.12 -14.71 11.02
C SER A 123 -20.56 -14.34 11.42
N LYS A 124 -20.97 -14.68 12.65
CA LYS A 124 -22.27 -14.29 13.20
C LYS A 124 -22.39 -12.78 13.37
N LEU A 125 -21.37 -12.11 13.92
CA LEU A 125 -21.35 -10.65 14.06
C LEU A 125 -21.56 -9.98 12.69
N ARG A 126 -20.85 -10.44 11.65
CA ARG A 126 -20.98 -9.95 10.27
C ARG A 126 -22.39 -10.17 9.71
N ASN A 127 -22.92 -11.39 9.80
CA ASN A 127 -24.25 -11.69 9.26
C ASN A 127 -25.40 -11.02 10.01
N SER A 128 -25.24 -10.73 11.31
CA SER A 128 -26.23 -10.02 12.12
C SER A 128 -26.24 -8.51 11.89
N ASN A 129 -25.25 -7.97 11.17
CA ASN A 129 -25.09 -6.53 10.95
C ASN A 129 -24.93 -6.23 9.45
N LEU A 130 -24.77 -4.96 9.10
CA LEU A 130 -24.40 -4.58 7.73
C LEU A 130 -22.90 -4.77 7.56
N SER A 131 -22.53 -5.77 6.76
CA SER A 131 -21.17 -5.97 6.26
C SER A 131 -21.14 -5.69 4.77
N ILE A 132 -20.17 -4.91 4.32
CA ILE A 132 -19.98 -4.51 2.93
C ILE A 132 -18.54 -4.88 2.50
N PRO A 133 -18.33 -5.47 1.32
CA PRO A 133 -17.00 -5.61 0.73
C PRO A 133 -16.37 -4.25 0.48
N THR A 134 -15.12 -4.10 0.87
CA THR A 134 -14.39 -2.83 0.79
C THR A 134 -13.12 -3.04 -0.02
N SER A 135 -12.96 -2.27 -1.09
CA SER A 135 -11.77 -2.32 -1.92
C SER A 135 -10.58 -1.73 -1.19
N ALA A 136 -9.49 -2.50 -1.12
CA ALA A 136 -8.30 -2.19 -0.33
C ALA A 136 -6.98 -2.36 -1.11
N ALA A 137 -7.04 -2.32 -2.44
CA ALA A 137 -5.88 -2.49 -3.32
C ALA A 137 -6.01 -1.60 -4.58
N GLY A 138 -4.92 -1.49 -5.33
CA GLY A 138 -4.81 -0.70 -6.56
C GLY A 138 -5.15 0.78 -6.32
N ILE A 139 -5.96 1.34 -7.22
CA ILE A 139 -6.44 2.73 -7.10
C ILE A 139 -7.15 3.01 -5.78
N TRP A 140 -7.81 2.02 -5.18
CA TRP A 140 -8.52 2.20 -3.90
C TRP A 140 -7.60 2.21 -2.68
N ALA A 141 -6.34 1.81 -2.83
CA ALA A 141 -5.26 2.01 -1.86
C ALA A 141 -4.41 3.26 -2.17
N GLY A 142 -4.71 3.99 -3.25
CA GLY A 142 -3.96 5.19 -3.67
C GLY A 142 -2.80 4.90 -4.62
N PHE A 143 -2.72 3.69 -5.19
CA PHE A 143 -1.80 3.40 -6.29
C PHE A 143 -2.41 3.73 -7.65
N GLU A 144 -1.64 3.63 -8.72
CA GLU A 144 -2.15 3.82 -10.07
C GLU A 144 -3.14 2.72 -10.46
N ASP A 145 -4.06 3.03 -11.39
CA ASP A 145 -5.02 2.07 -11.94
C ASP A 145 -4.31 1.17 -12.96
N LEU A 146 -3.73 0.07 -12.46
CA LEU A 146 -2.86 -0.83 -13.21
C LEU A 146 -3.43 -2.26 -13.22
N GLU A 147 -3.04 -3.02 -14.23
CA GLU A 147 -3.32 -4.45 -14.33
C GLU A 147 -2.01 -5.27 -14.40
N PRO A 148 -1.76 -6.22 -13.47
CA PRO A 148 -2.56 -6.47 -12.27
C PRO A 148 -2.48 -5.31 -11.26
N ALA A 149 -3.50 -5.17 -10.42
CA ALA A 149 -3.54 -4.14 -9.38
C ALA A 149 -2.43 -4.33 -8.34
N VAL A 150 -1.91 -3.23 -7.81
CA VAL A 150 -0.92 -3.24 -6.72
C VAL A 150 -1.62 -3.62 -5.41
N GLN A 151 -1.10 -4.60 -4.68
CA GLN A 151 -1.62 -4.98 -3.35
C GLN A 151 -1.61 -3.79 -2.38
N GLY A 152 -2.64 -3.68 -1.54
CA GLY A 152 -2.63 -2.74 -0.42
C GLY A 152 -1.60 -3.14 0.63
N ASN A 153 -1.30 -2.22 1.55
CA ASN A 153 -0.45 -2.46 2.72
C ASN A 153 -0.91 -1.57 3.88
N SER A 154 -0.35 -1.78 5.08
CA SER A 154 -0.82 -1.06 6.26
C SER A 154 -0.65 0.46 6.20
N GLU A 155 0.42 0.96 5.56
CA GLU A 155 0.65 2.41 5.42
C GLU A 155 -0.45 3.05 4.58
N THR A 156 -0.68 2.48 3.40
CA THR A 156 -1.69 2.96 2.45
C THR A 156 -3.11 2.78 2.99
N GLY A 157 -3.42 1.63 3.59
CA GLY A 157 -4.75 1.32 4.07
C GLY A 157 -5.16 2.22 5.25
N HIS A 158 -4.29 2.41 6.25
CA HIS A 158 -4.56 3.35 7.35
C HIS A 158 -4.68 4.78 6.85
N GLN A 159 -3.86 5.18 5.88
CA GLN A 159 -3.98 6.49 5.25
C GLN A 159 -5.34 6.64 4.58
N GLN A 160 -5.81 5.68 3.78
CA GLN A 160 -7.13 5.79 3.14
C GLN A 160 -8.26 5.84 4.18
N ILE A 161 -8.24 4.97 5.20
CA ILE A 161 -9.27 4.94 6.25
C ILE A 161 -9.35 6.30 6.98
N GLY A 162 -8.21 6.94 7.20
CA GLY A 162 -8.12 8.25 7.86
C GLY A 162 -8.51 9.44 6.98
N ASN A 163 -8.67 9.27 5.67
CA ASN A 163 -8.98 10.36 4.74
C ASN A 163 -10.43 10.30 4.26
N MET A 164 -11.01 11.48 4.01
CA MET A 164 -12.38 11.61 3.49
C MET A 164 -12.45 11.62 1.95
N GLU A 165 -11.30 11.45 1.29
CA GLU A 165 -11.14 11.33 -0.16
C GLU A 165 -9.92 10.44 -0.44
N LEU A 166 -9.75 10.02 -1.68
CA LEU A 166 -8.59 9.23 -2.09
C LEU A 166 -7.31 9.98 -1.74
N ALA A 167 -6.45 9.34 -0.95
CA ALA A 167 -5.12 9.86 -0.67
C ALA A 167 -4.11 9.22 -1.63
N PRO A 168 -3.65 9.90 -2.68
CA PRO A 168 -2.71 9.31 -3.62
C PRO A 168 -1.38 8.98 -2.93
N GLN A 169 -0.84 7.81 -3.26
CA GLN A 169 0.56 7.52 -3.01
C GLN A 169 1.41 8.26 -4.02
N LEU A 170 2.68 8.47 -3.69
CA LEU A 170 3.58 9.29 -4.48
C LEU A 170 3.63 8.90 -5.98
N PRO A 171 3.64 7.62 -6.37
CA PRO A 171 3.60 7.26 -7.80
C PRO A 171 2.34 7.77 -8.52
N LEU A 172 1.18 7.64 -7.87
CA LEU A 172 -0.09 8.16 -8.38
C LEU A 172 -0.13 9.69 -8.35
N GLU A 173 0.44 10.33 -7.33
CA GLU A 173 0.54 11.79 -7.25
C GLU A 173 1.33 12.36 -8.43
N ILE A 174 2.49 11.76 -8.73
CA ILE A 174 3.30 12.14 -9.89
C ILE A 174 2.53 11.89 -11.19
N THR A 175 1.87 10.74 -11.33
CA THR A 175 1.08 10.41 -12.52
C THR A 175 -0.10 11.36 -12.73
N ASN A 176 -0.85 11.68 -11.69
CA ASN A 176 -1.92 12.68 -11.74
C ASN A 176 -1.38 14.06 -12.14
N SER A 177 -0.19 14.43 -11.66
CA SER A 177 0.48 15.68 -12.02
C SER A 177 0.91 15.71 -13.50
N ILE A 178 1.31 14.56 -14.06
CA ILE A 178 1.62 14.40 -15.49
C ILE A 178 0.33 14.58 -16.31
N GLU A 179 -0.75 13.89 -15.93
CA GLU A 179 -2.03 13.94 -16.63
C GLU A 179 -2.69 15.33 -16.58
N SER A 180 -2.56 16.04 -15.47
CA SER A 180 -3.06 17.42 -15.32
C SER A 180 -2.19 18.46 -16.00
N GLY A 181 -0.94 18.10 -16.34
CA GLY A 181 0.09 18.99 -16.88
C GLY A 181 0.83 19.82 -15.82
N GLU A 182 0.51 19.66 -14.52
CA GLU A 182 1.21 20.33 -13.41
C GLU A 182 2.67 19.88 -13.28
N PHE A 183 2.99 18.63 -13.66
CA PHE A 183 4.35 18.08 -13.64
C PHE A 183 5.31 18.98 -14.43
N PHE A 184 4.86 19.47 -15.59
CA PHE A 184 5.65 20.33 -16.46
C PHE A 184 5.87 21.75 -15.91
N ASN A 185 5.07 22.16 -14.92
CA ASN A 185 5.20 23.43 -14.21
C ASN A 185 5.85 23.27 -12.84
N ASN A 186 6.36 22.08 -12.50
CA ASN A 186 6.97 21.81 -11.21
C ASN A 186 8.16 22.76 -10.96
N PRO A 187 8.17 23.52 -9.84
CA PRO A 187 9.17 24.56 -9.61
C PRO A 187 10.58 24.01 -9.39
N ALA A 188 10.73 22.83 -8.77
CA ALA A 188 12.04 22.22 -8.54
C ALA A 188 12.69 21.84 -9.88
N PHE A 189 11.99 21.06 -10.71
CA PHE A 189 12.50 20.68 -12.03
C PHE A 189 12.79 21.90 -12.90
N ASN A 190 11.84 22.85 -13.00
CA ASN A 190 12.01 24.01 -13.87
C ASN A 190 13.15 24.93 -13.42
N SER A 191 13.33 25.15 -12.11
CA SER A 191 14.42 25.98 -11.62
C SER A 191 15.78 25.33 -11.86
N THR A 192 15.93 24.03 -11.58
CA THR A 192 17.16 23.29 -11.86
C THR A 192 17.52 23.28 -13.35
N LEU A 193 16.55 22.98 -14.22
CA LEU A 193 16.76 22.96 -15.68
C LEU A 193 17.08 24.35 -16.24
N THR A 194 16.38 25.39 -15.78
CA THR A 194 16.63 26.78 -16.20
C THR A 194 18.04 27.22 -15.81
N ALA A 195 18.44 26.98 -14.55
CA ALA A 195 19.75 27.36 -14.05
C ALA A 195 20.89 26.63 -14.79
N ALA A 196 20.72 25.34 -15.07
CA ALA A 196 21.67 24.57 -15.89
C ALA A 196 21.79 25.15 -17.31
N LYS A 197 20.65 25.47 -17.95
CA LYS A 197 20.62 26.03 -19.31
C LYS A 197 21.30 27.40 -19.39
N GLU A 198 21.04 28.29 -18.43
CA GLU A 198 21.63 29.63 -18.37
C GLU A 198 23.16 29.59 -18.23
N ARG A 199 23.69 28.60 -17.51
CA ARG A 199 25.14 28.41 -17.34
C ARG A 199 25.77 27.58 -18.46
N GLY A 200 24.97 26.98 -19.33
CA GLY A 200 25.45 25.99 -20.31
C GLY A 200 25.98 24.71 -19.65
N ALA A 201 25.50 24.37 -18.46
CA ALA A 201 25.89 23.18 -17.71
C ALA A 201 25.18 21.94 -18.25
N THR A 202 25.74 20.76 -17.98
CA THR A 202 25.16 19.48 -18.41
C THR A 202 24.05 19.07 -17.46
N VAL A 203 22.95 18.53 -18.00
CA VAL A 203 21.87 17.93 -17.21
C VAL A 203 22.10 16.43 -17.13
N ASN A 204 22.40 15.95 -15.93
CA ASN A 204 22.53 14.53 -15.63
C ASN A 204 21.26 14.03 -14.96
N PHE A 205 20.85 12.79 -15.22
CA PHE A 205 19.77 12.19 -14.46
C PHE A 205 19.91 10.67 -14.36
N CYS A 206 19.26 10.06 -13.37
CA CYS A 206 19.19 8.61 -13.24
C CYS A 206 17.75 8.09 -13.13
N PHE A 207 17.56 6.85 -13.57
CA PHE A 207 16.27 6.18 -13.54
C PHE A 207 16.46 4.65 -13.52
N LEU A 208 15.70 3.95 -12.68
CA LEU A 208 15.60 2.48 -12.70
C LEU A 208 14.70 2.03 -13.85
N LEU A 209 15.29 1.38 -14.86
CA LEU A 209 14.61 0.90 -16.07
C LEU A 209 13.68 -0.28 -15.78
N SER A 210 12.45 0.04 -15.35
CA SER A 210 11.37 -0.90 -15.09
C SER A 210 10.04 -0.13 -15.03
N GLY A 211 8.94 -0.85 -14.78
CA GLY A 211 7.67 -0.24 -14.39
C GLY A 211 6.86 0.36 -15.53
N VAL A 212 6.74 -0.38 -16.64
CA VAL A 212 5.80 -0.04 -17.71
C VAL A 212 4.37 -0.40 -17.26
N GLY A 213 4.18 -1.58 -16.66
CA GLY A 213 2.93 -2.04 -16.05
C GLY A 213 3.02 -2.30 -14.55
N GLY A 214 2.02 -2.98 -13.97
CA GLY A 214 2.00 -3.31 -12.53
C GLY A 214 2.86 -4.52 -12.16
N GLY A 215 3.15 -5.42 -13.10
CA GLY A 215 3.88 -6.68 -12.88
C GLY A 215 5.37 -6.64 -13.20
N ASP A 216 5.93 -5.50 -13.62
CA ASP A 216 7.28 -5.38 -14.16
C ASP A 216 8.10 -4.24 -13.53
N GLY A 217 7.85 -3.92 -12.26
CA GLY A 217 8.51 -2.84 -11.54
C GLY A 217 7.51 -1.96 -10.78
N ARG A 218 7.65 -0.63 -10.91
CA ARG A 218 6.83 0.38 -10.20
C ARG A 218 6.98 0.45 -8.68
N VAL A 219 8.03 -0.16 -8.15
CA VAL A 219 8.38 -0.07 -6.72
C VAL A 219 9.24 1.15 -6.42
N HIS A 220 10.16 1.51 -7.33
CA HIS A 220 11.10 2.62 -7.15
C HIS A 220 10.99 3.71 -8.23
N SER A 221 10.44 3.38 -9.39
CA SER A 221 10.36 4.24 -10.57
C SER A 221 9.19 3.81 -11.45
N ALA A 222 8.69 4.69 -12.31
CA ALA A 222 7.62 4.38 -13.25
C ALA A 222 7.94 4.94 -14.65
N TRP A 223 7.67 4.15 -15.69
CA TRP A 223 8.09 4.50 -17.05
C TRP A 223 7.49 5.81 -17.56
N ASN A 224 6.22 6.07 -17.25
CA ASN A 224 5.55 7.31 -17.62
C ASN A 224 6.19 8.56 -16.98
N HIS A 225 6.86 8.42 -15.82
CA HIS A 225 7.61 9.51 -15.21
C HIS A 225 8.88 9.84 -16.01
N LEU A 226 9.56 8.82 -16.53
CA LEU A 226 10.69 9.02 -17.46
C LEU A 226 10.23 9.71 -18.74
N GLU A 227 9.13 9.25 -19.35
CA GLU A 227 8.59 9.86 -20.58
C GLU A 227 8.25 11.35 -20.38
N ALA A 228 7.55 11.68 -19.29
CA ALA A 228 7.21 13.06 -18.95
C ALA A 228 8.45 13.93 -18.66
N PHE A 229 9.46 13.38 -17.98
CA PHE A 229 10.70 14.10 -17.74
C PHE A 229 11.48 14.37 -19.03
N LEU A 230 11.53 13.41 -19.96
CA LEU A 230 12.18 13.62 -21.26
C LEU A 230 11.43 14.65 -22.12
N GLU A 231 10.10 14.67 -22.07
CA GLU A 231 9.29 15.73 -22.69
C GLU A 231 9.58 17.10 -22.07
N LEU A 232 9.73 17.18 -20.75
CA LEU A 232 10.10 18.41 -20.06
C LEU A 232 11.49 18.90 -20.51
N VAL A 233 12.49 18.02 -20.54
CA VAL A 233 13.88 18.36 -20.88
C VAL A 233 14.04 18.73 -22.36
N PHE A 234 13.59 17.87 -23.27
CA PHE A 234 13.81 18.04 -24.70
C PHE A 234 12.71 18.85 -25.38
N GLY A 235 11.44 18.62 -25.03
CA GLY A 235 10.30 19.30 -25.65
C GLY A 235 10.09 20.73 -25.17
N GLN A 236 10.19 20.96 -23.86
CA GLN A 236 9.90 22.28 -23.28
C GLN A 236 11.16 23.10 -23.01
N HIS A 237 12.16 22.51 -22.35
CA HIS A 237 13.43 23.17 -22.10
C HIS A 237 14.38 23.16 -23.29
N ASN A 238 14.10 22.40 -24.36
CA ASN A 238 14.86 22.40 -25.61
C ASN A 238 16.38 22.21 -25.40
N PHE A 239 16.77 21.30 -24.51
CA PHE A 239 18.18 20.90 -24.38
C PHE A 239 18.64 20.16 -25.63
N ALA A 240 19.90 20.36 -26.03
CA ALA A 240 20.51 19.53 -27.06
C ALA A 240 20.88 18.15 -26.48
N PRO A 241 20.75 17.04 -27.24
CA PRO A 241 21.08 15.70 -26.77
C PRO A 241 22.46 15.53 -26.14
N ASP A 242 23.47 16.29 -26.58
CA ASP A 242 24.84 16.23 -26.07
C ASP A 242 25.02 16.93 -24.71
N GLN A 243 24.08 17.81 -24.33
CA GLN A 243 24.00 18.49 -23.03
C GLN A 243 23.21 17.69 -21.98
N VAL A 244 22.74 16.49 -22.32
CA VAL A 244 21.97 15.63 -21.41
C VAL A 244 22.67 14.27 -21.27
N GLN A 245 22.76 13.77 -20.05
CA GLN A 245 23.37 12.47 -19.72
C GLN A 245 22.46 11.65 -18.81
N MET A 246 22.15 10.44 -19.22
CA MET A 246 21.33 9.49 -18.48
C MET A 246 22.17 8.36 -17.90
N GLN A 247 21.96 8.07 -16.62
CA GLN A 247 22.29 6.79 -16.01
C GLN A 247 21.04 5.90 -16.01
N ALA A 248 21.05 4.82 -16.79
CA ALA A 248 20.02 3.80 -16.71
C ALA A 248 20.45 2.71 -15.73
N ILE A 249 19.66 2.53 -14.66
CA ILE A 249 19.88 1.52 -13.64
C ILE A 249 19.05 0.29 -14.02
N LEU A 250 19.66 -0.89 -14.10
CA LEU A 250 18.96 -2.13 -14.46
C LEU A 250 18.36 -2.80 -13.22
N ASP A 251 17.14 -3.30 -13.35
CA ASP A 251 16.36 -3.80 -12.23
C ASP A 251 16.59 -5.29 -11.92
N GLY A 252 15.91 -6.20 -12.60
CA GLY A 252 16.06 -7.66 -12.41
C GLY A 252 15.64 -8.21 -11.04
N ARG A 253 14.93 -7.41 -10.23
CA ARG A 253 14.43 -7.81 -8.92
C ARG A 253 12.94 -7.52 -8.76
N ASP A 254 12.50 -6.30 -9.08
CA ASP A 254 11.07 -5.96 -9.08
C ASP A 254 10.43 -6.29 -10.45
N SER A 255 11.27 -6.54 -11.46
CA SER A 255 10.99 -7.08 -12.78
C SER A 255 11.72 -8.42 -13.00
N ALA A 256 11.44 -9.12 -14.10
CA ALA A 256 12.10 -10.38 -14.43
C ALA A 256 13.63 -10.20 -14.54
N ILE A 257 14.38 -11.22 -14.11
CA ILE A 257 15.83 -11.15 -13.85
C ILE A 257 16.70 -10.72 -15.06
N HIS A 258 16.22 -10.89 -16.30
CA HIS A 258 16.92 -10.52 -17.53
C HIS A 258 16.09 -9.56 -18.42
N SER A 259 15.10 -8.89 -17.84
CA SER A 259 14.14 -8.04 -18.55
C SER A 259 14.76 -6.81 -19.22
N SER A 260 16.03 -6.46 -18.94
CA SER A 260 16.72 -5.38 -19.65
C SER A 260 16.86 -5.63 -21.15
N ILE A 261 17.06 -6.88 -21.57
CA ILE A 261 17.27 -7.27 -22.98
C ILE A 261 16.38 -8.43 -23.46
N VAL A 262 15.60 -9.03 -22.56
CA VAL A 262 14.65 -10.11 -22.86
C VAL A 262 13.24 -9.62 -22.59
N GLU A 263 12.32 -9.90 -23.50
CA GLU A 263 10.88 -9.72 -23.27
C GLU A 263 10.27 -11.07 -22.86
N GLU A 264 9.59 -11.10 -21.72
CA GLU A 264 8.83 -12.25 -21.24
C GLU A 264 7.42 -11.80 -20.86
N GLN A 265 6.41 -12.55 -21.32
CA GLN A 265 4.99 -12.29 -20.98
C GLN A 265 4.50 -10.87 -21.32
N GLY A 266 5.07 -10.25 -22.37
CA GLY A 266 4.67 -8.92 -22.84
C GLY A 266 5.29 -7.75 -22.07
N SER A 267 6.30 -8.00 -21.24
CA SER A 267 7.12 -6.99 -20.59
C SER A 267 8.60 -7.34 -20.66
N GLY A 268 9.46 -6.32 -20.69
CA GLY A 268 10.91 -6.44 -20.81
C GLY A 268 11.46 -5.79 -22.07
N ASP A 269 12.68 -6.18 -22.46
CA ASP A 269 13.51 -5.46 -23.43
C ASP A 269 13.64 -3.94 -23.14
N PHE A 270 13.79 -3.58 -21.85
CA PHE A 270 13.78 -2.16 -21.43
C PHE A 270 14.88 -1.31 -22.10
N ILE A 271 16.01 -1.92 -22.50
CA ILE A 271 17.05 -1.22 -23.27
C ILE A 271 16.54 -0.86 -24.67
N GLY A 272 15.80 -1.75 -25.34
CA GLY A 272 15.19 -1.47 -26.65
C GLY A 272 14.07 -0.42 -26.56
N GLN A 273 13.27 -0.49 -25.49
CA GLN A 273 12.26 0.52 -25.19
C GLN A 273 12.88 1.90 -24.93
N LEU A 274 13.97 1.95 -24.15
CA LEU A 274 14.71 3.18 -23.89
C LEU A 274 15.28 3.77 -25.18
N GLN A 275 15.88 2.94 -26.05
CA GLN A 275 16.38 3.39 -27.34
C GLN A 275 15.28 4.04 -28.18
N SER A 276 14.13 3.39 -28.26
CA SER A 276 12.97 3.90 -29.00
C SER A 276 12.44 5.21 -28.41
N LEU A 277 12.41 5.32 -27.07
CA LEU A 277 11.97 6.52 -26.37
C LEU A 277 12.92 7.70 -26.62
N LEU A 278 14.23 7.51 -26.47
CA LEU A 278 15.24 8.53 -26.77
C LEU A 278 15.26 8.92 -28.26
N GLY A 279 15.00 7.97 -29.16
CA GLY A 279 14.89 8.21 -30.59
C GLY A 279 13.78 9.21 -30.97
N LYS A 280 12.74 9.38 -30.14
CA LYS A 280 11.70 10.41 -30.35
C LYS A 280 12.26 11.84 -30.30
N TYR A 281 13.43 12.03 -29.68
CA TYR A 281 14.08 13.32 -29.45
C TYR A 281 15.48 13.41 -30.11
N ASP A 282 15.82 12.47 -30.99
CA ASP A 282 17.19 12.30 -31.54
C ASP A 282 18.26 12.21 -30.43
N ALA A 283 17.90 11.62 -29.28
CA ALA A 283 18.64 11.68 -28.03
C ALA A 283 19.28 10.35 -27.59
N GLU A 284 19.47 9.39 -28.51
CA GLU A 284 20.14 8.12 -28.20
C GLU A 284 21.54 8.32 -27.61
N THR A 285 22.22 9.41 -27.99
CA THR A 285 23.55 9.78 -27.46
C THR A 285 23.53 10.31 -26.02
N SER A 286 22.35 10.57 -25.46
CA SER A 286 22.20 11.00 -24.07
C SER A 286 22.34 9.84 -23.09
N LEU A 287 22.22 8.58 -23.52
CA LEU A 287 22.54 7.45 -22.65
C LEU A 287 24.05 7.42 -22.36
N ALA A 288 24.43 7.67 -21.12
CA ALA A 288 25.83 7.82 -20.70
C ALA A 288 26.31 6.63 -19.86
N TRP A 289 25.46 6.07 -19.01
CA TRP A 289 25.86 5.03 -18.05
C TRP A 289 24.80 3.94 -17.89
N ILE A 290 25.27 2.71 -17.71
CA ILE A 290 24.47 1.54 -17.37
C ILE A 290 25.08 0.84 -16.16
N VAL A 291 24.24 0.44 -15.21
CA VAL A 291 24.67 -0.25 -13.99
C VAL A 291 23.51 -1.02 -13.38
N GLY A 292 23.78 -2.19 -12.79
CA GLY A 292 22.77 -2.94 -12.04
C GLY A 292 22.42 -2.27 -10.71
N ARG A 293 21.15 -2.38 -10.29
CA ARG A 293 20.66 -1.77 -9.04
C ARG A 293 21.39 -2.24 -7.78
N SER A 294 22.04 -3.41 -7.79
CA SER A 294 22.83 -3.88 -6.64
C SER A 294 24.02 -2.97 -6.34
N THR A 295 24.45 -2.14 -7.29
CA THR A 295 25.51 -1.15 -7.12
C THR A 295 24.93 0.24 -6.91
N ALA A 296 24.06 0.71 -7.82
CA ALA A 296 23.59 2.10 -7.83
C ALA A 296 22.48 2.43 -6.82
N MET A 297 21.82 1.43 -6.24
CA MET A 297 20.65 1.59 -5.37
C MET A 297 20.85 0.84 -4.04
N ASP A 298 22.02 1.01 -3.43
CA ASP A 298 22.35 0.41 -2.14
C ASP A 298 21.63 1.12 -0.99
N ARG A 299 20.89 0.36 -0.18
CA ARG A 299 20.21 0.85 1.04
C ARG A 299 20.94 0.52 2.34
N ASP A 300 21.93 -0.36 2.25
CA ASP A 300 22.61 -0.84 3.44
C ASP A 300 23.83 0.04 3.80
N TYR A 301 24.21 0.98 2.93
CA TYR A 301 25.39 1.85 3.02
C TYR A 301 26.72 1.10 2.85
N ARG A 302 26.85 0.29 1.78
CA ARG A 302 28.11 -0.36 1.36
C ARG A 302 28.96 0.68 0.63
N GLU A 303 30.00 1.19 1.28
CA GLU A 303 30.86 2.22 0.68
C GLU A 303 31.42 1.77 -0.68
N ALA A 304 31.85 0.52 -0.83
CA ALA A 304 32.36 0.00 -2.10
C ALA A 304 31.32 0.06 -3.25
N ALA A 305 30.02 -0.08 -2.95
CA ALA A 305 28.97 0.07 -3.96
C ALA A 305 28.76 1.54 -4.33
N ALA A 306 28.77 2.43 -3.33
CA ALA A 306 28.67 3.86 -3.52
C ALA A 306 29.85 4.43 -4.32
N ILE A 307 31.09 4.01 -4.02
CA ILE A 307 32.29 4.36 -4.79
C ILE A 307 32.16 3.86 -6.22
N ALA A 308 31.78 2.60 -6.45
CA ALA A 308 31.69 2.04 -7.80
C ALA A 308 30.69 2.78 -8.70
N ASP A 309 29.57 3.25 -8.13
CA ASP A 309 28.60 4.09 -8.82
C ASP A 309 29.09 5.54 -9.01
N PHE A 310 29.75 6.12 -8.00
CA PHE A 310 30.32 7.46 -8.10
C PHE A 310 31.47 7.52 -9.13
N ASP A 311 32.35 6.52 -9.13
CA ASP A 311 33.42 6.35 -10.10
C ASP A 311 32.86 6.27 -11.52
N LEU A 312 31.77 5.54 -11.73
CA LEU A 312 31.07 5.49 -13.02
C LEU A 312 30.65 6.88 -13.49
N LEU A 313 29.95 7.61 -12.62
CA LEU A 313 29.44 8.95 -12.90
C LEU A 313 30.56 9.98 -13.10
N THR A 314 31.72 9.80 -12.46
CA THR A 314 32.86 10.72 -12.55
C THR A 314 33.91 10.32 -13.59
N GLY A 315 33.65 9.27 -14.37
CA GLY A 315 34.43 8.91 -15.56
C GLY A 315 35.46 7.79 -15.38
N ILE A 316 35.32 6.97 -14.34
CA ILE A 316 36.13 5.80 -14.00
C ILE A 316 35.26 4.52 -14.10
N PRO A 317 34.75 4.15 -15.29
CA PRO A 317 33.89 2.98 -15.44
C PRO A 317 34.68 1.67 -15.33
N VAL A 318 33.99 0.57 -15.02
CA VAL A 318 34.57 -0.78 -15.08
C VAL A 318 34.73 -1.25 -16.53
N ALA A 319 33.80 -0.86 -17.41
CA ALA A 319 33.85 -1.16 -18.83
C ALA A 319 33.26 -0.03 -19.69
N THR A 320 33.57 -0.03 -20.98
CA THR A 320 33.06 0.97 -21.93
C THR A 320 32.54 0.31 -23.20
N VAL A 321 31.45 0.83 -23.77
CA VAL A 321 30.81 0.34 -25.00
C VAL A 321 30.49 1.50 -25.95
N TYR A 322 30.22 1.19 -27.23
CA TYR A 322 29.73 2.15 -28.23
C TYR A 322 28.29 1.81 -28.66
N GLY A 323 27.36 2.70 -28.33
CA GLY A 323 25.95 2.59 -28.74
C GLY A 323 25.20 1.41 -28.11
N PHE A 324 23.94 1.26 -28.52
CA PHE A 324 23.01 0.26 -27.97
C PHE A 324 23.38 -1.17 -28.33
N ASP A 325 23.89 -1.44 -29.53
CA ASP A 325 24.23 -2.81 -29.95
C ASP A 325 25.32 -3.43 -29.06
N GLN A 326 26.44 -2.73 -28.85
CA GLN A 326 27.51 -3.22 -27.98
C GLN A 326 27.09 -3.25 -26.51
N LEU A 327 26.19 -2.36 -26.09
CA LEU A 327 25.62 -2.40 -24.76
C LEU A 327 24.82 -3.69 -24.54
N ARG A 328 23.93 -4.05 -25.47
CA ARG A 328 23.15 -5.29 -25.41
C ARG A 328 24.05 -6.52 -25.39
N GLU A 329 25.12 -6.52 -26.18
CA GLU A 329 26.14 -7.58 -26.16
C GLU A 329 26.81 -7.69 -24.79
N ALA A 330 27.23 -6.58 -24.19
CA ALA A 330 27.86 -6.57 -22.85
C ALA A 330 26.93 -7.08 -21.73
N ILE A 331 25.64 -6.74 -21.80
CA ILE A 331 24.63 -7.26 -20.87
C ILE A 331 24.43 -8.77 -21.10
N ALA A 332 24.30 -9.21 -22.35
CA ALA A 332 24.16 -10.63 -22.69
C ALA A 332 25.38 -11.46 -22.24
N GLU A 333 26.60 -10.93 -22.37
CA GLU A 333 27.81 -11.55 -21.83
C GLU A 333 27.79 -11.67 -20.30
N THR A 334 27.24 -10.67 -19.61
CA THR A 334 27.07 -10.71 -18.16
C THR A 334 26.09 -11.83 -17.78
N HIS A 335 24.97 -11.93 -18.49
CA HIS A 335 23.98 -13.00 -18.29
C HIS A 335 24.57 -14.40 -18.55
N ALA A 336 25.37 -14.54 -19.60
CA ALA A 336 26.05 -15.80 -19.93
C ALA A 336 27.02 -16.28 -18.82
N ARG A 337 27.46 -15.38 -17.92
CA ARG A 337 28.31 -15.71 -16.75
C ARG A 337 27.50 -16.06 -15.50
N GLY A 338 26.18 -16.24 -15.62
CA GLY A 338 25.28 -16.57 -14.51
C GLY A 338 24.96 -15.39 -13.58
N LYS A 339 25.19 -14.16 -14.05
CA LYS A 339 24.76 -12.92 -13.41
C LYS A 339 23.44 -12.47 -14.02
N VAL A 340 22.73 -11.57 -13.35
CA VAL A 340 21.43 -11.05 -13.82
C VAL A 340 21.46 -9.52 -13.91
N ASP A 341 20.38 -8.87 -14.33
CA ASP A 341 20.33 -7.41 -14.56
C ASP A 341 20.83 -6.60 -13.35
N GLN A 342 20.42 -6.98 -12.13
CA GLN A 342 20.84 -6.29 -10.90
C GLN A 342 22.35 -6.33 -10.66
N ASP A 343 23.07 -7.28 -11.26
CA ASP A 343 24.50 -7.52 -11.10
C ASP A 343 25.35 -6.92 -12.24
N VAL A 344 24.73 -6.27 -13.22
CA VAL A 344 25.45 -5.66 -14.36
C VAL A 344 26.46 -4.64 -13.84
N PRO A 345 27.75 -4.74 -14.26
CA PRO A 345 28.78 -3.87 -13.74
C PRO A 345 28.60 -2.42 -14.24
N PRO A 346 29.27 -1.45 -13.59
CA PRO A 346 29.35 -0.08 -14.08
C PRO A 346 29.93 0.04 -15.51
N ILE A 347 29.08 0.32 -16.49
CA ILE A 347 29.43 0.46 -17.91
C ILE A 347 29.16 1.90 -18.37
N ALA A 348 30.15 2.56 -18.99
CA ALA A 348 29.94 3.83 -19.67
C ALA A 348 29.73 3.65 -21.17
N VAL A 349 28.72 4.32 -21.73
CA VAL A 349 28.51 4.42 -23.18
C VAL A 349 29.34 5.59 -23.69
N LYS A 350 30.29 5.31 -24.58
CA LYS A 350 31.20 6.31 -25.14
C LYS A 350 30.42 7.34 -25.96
N ARG A 351 30.84 8.61 -25.83
CA ARG A 351 30.36 9.69 -26.70
C ARG A 351 30.80 9.45 -28.15
N THR A 352 30.16 10.15 -29.09
CA THR A 352 30.47 10.06 -30.53
C THR A 352 31.92 10.45 -30.87
N ASP A 353 32.55 11.30 -30.06
CA ASP A 353 33.96 11.67 -30.17
C ASP A 353 34.94 10.68 -29.50
N GLY A 354 34.42 9.60 -28.89
CA GLY A 354 35.18 8.58 -28.18
C GLY A 354 35.53 8.90 -26.73
N SER A 355 35.15 10.07 -26.21
CA SER A 355 35.34 10.45 -24.82
C SER A 355 34.43 9.62 -23.88
N THR A 356 34.89 9.41 -22.65
CA THR A 356 34.08 8.80 -21.60
C THR A 356 33.19 9.88 -20.99
N PRO A 357 31.86 9.68 -20.88
CA PRO A 357 30.99 10.61 -20.17
C PRO A 357 31.40 10.75 -18.71
N LYS A 358 31.32 11.97 -18.17
CA LYS A 358 31.53 12.26 -16.75
C LYS A 358 30.69 13.46 -16.32
N ILE A 359 30.24 13.44 -15.06
CA ILE A 359 29.71 14.63 -14.40
C ILE A 359 30.86 15.61 -14.15
N SER A 360 30.60 16.89 -14.39
CA SER A 360 31.54 17.99 -14.18
C SER A 360 31.05 18.92 -13.06
N GLN A 361 31.97 19.75 -12.58
CA GLN A 361 31.65 20.74 -11.54
C GLN A 361 30.57 21.71 -12.02
N GLY A 362 29.52 21.92 -11.22
CA GLY A 362 28.41 22.85 -11.51
C GLY A 362 27.33 22.32 -12.45
N ASP A 363 27.41 21.04 -12.85
CA ASP A 363 26.35 20.35 -13.57
C ASP A 363 25.09 20.18 -12.71
N ALA A 364 23.95 19.94 -13.37
CA ALA A 364 22.73 19.51 -12.70
C ALA A 364 22.67 17.98 -12.61
N PHE A 365 22.10 17.44 -11.53
CA PHE A 365 21.79 16.02 -11.40
C PHE A 365 20.37 15.83 -10.86
N ILE A 366 19.54 15.08 -11.59
CA ILE A 366 18.15 14.80 -11.24
C ILE A 366 17.95 13.30 -11.00
N ASP A 367 17.43 12.90 -9.83
CA ASP A 367 17.05 11.51 -9.55
C ASP A 367 15.54 11.32 -9.72
N LEU A 368 15.15 10.44 -10.65
CA LEU A 368 13.76 10.15 -10.98
C LEU A 368 13.18 8.94 -10.25
N ASN A 369 13.92 8.35 -9.30
CA ASN A 369 13.42 7.24 -8.51
C ASN A 369 12.64 7.76 -7.29
N PHE A 370 11.32 7.57 -7.24
CA PHE A 370 10.46 8.14 -6.19
C PHE A 370 10.59 7.47 -4.82
N ARG A 371 11.12 6.24 -4.75
CA ARG A 371 11.27 5.53 -3.47
C ARG A 371 12.64 5.82 -2.85
N SER A 372 12.61 6.44 -1.68
CA SER A 372 13.74 7.12 -1.03
C SER A 372 14.84 6.22 -0.48
N ASP A 373 14.52 5.06 0.10
CA ASP A 373 15.44 4.26 0.91
C ASP A 373 16.74 3.89 0.19
N ARG A 374 16.67 3.67 -1.12
CA ARG A 374 17.81 3.28 -1.96
C ARG A 374 18.56 4.45 -2.61
N GLN A 375 18.02 5.66 -2.57
CA GLN A 375 18.64 6.81 -3.22
C GLN A 375 19.50 7.64 -2.26
N ARG A 376 19.30 7.48 -0.95
CA ARG A 376 20.01 8.25 0.09
C ARG A 376 21.54 8.16 -0.04
N SER A 377 22.08 6.97 -0.30
CA SER A 377 23.54 6.81 -0.45
C SER A 377 24.06 7.60 -1.65
N LYS A 378 23.41 7.48 -2.82
CA LYS A 378 23.80 8.17 -4.06
C LYS A 378 23.72 9.69 -3.92
N ILE A 379 22.56 10.20 -3.46
CA ILE A 379 22.36 11.63 -3.29
C ILE A 379 23.28 12.18 -2.20
N GLY A 380 23.46 11.46 -1.09
CA GLY A 380 24.42 11.85 -0.06
C GLY A 380 25.84 11.97 -0.61
N SER A 381 26.27 11.04 -1.46
CA SER A 381 27.60 11.08 -2.07
C SER A 381 27.75 12.26 -3.02
N LEU A 382 26.78 12.50 -3.90
CA LEU A 382 26.81 13.62 -4.86
C LEU A 382 26.67 15.00 -4.19
N ALA A 383 25.97 15.06 -3.06
CA ALA A 383 25.75 16.27 -2.27
C ALA A 383 26.95 16.64 -1.38
N GLY A 384 27.95 15.76 -1.25
CA GLY A 384 29.03 15.96 -0.28
C GLY A 384 28.59 15.73 1.18
N ALA A 385 27.54 14.95 1.42
CA ALA A 385 26.94 14.71 2.73
C ALA A 385 27.70 13.65 3.55
N ARG A 386 29.02 13.83 3.70
CA ARG A 386 29.94 12.87 4.33
C ARG A 386 29.50 12.45 5.73
N ALA A 387 29.21 13.43 6.60
CA ALA A 387 28.81 13.15 7.98
C ALA A 387 27.51 12.33 8.08
N PHE A 388 26.55 12.59 7.18
CA PHE A 388 25.31 11.81 7.08
C PHE A 388 25.60 10.35 6.69
N LEU A 389 26.42 10.13 5.65
CA LEU A 389 26.76 8.80 5.17
C LEU A 389 27.57 7.99 6.18
N GLU A 390 28.55 8.61 6.84
CA GLU A 390 29.32 7.99 7.92
C GLU A 390 28.42 7.56 9.08
N SER A 391 27.49 8.44 9.49
CA SER A 391 26.52 8.14 10.57
C SER A 391 25.58 6.99 10.20
N GLU A 392 25.00 7.00 9.00
CA GLU A 392 24.11 5.94 8.53
C GLU A 392 24.83 4.61 8.32
N GLY A 393 26.08 4.65 7.84
CA GLY A 393 26.96 3.49 7.76
C GLY A 393 27.24 2.89 9.13
N ALA A 394 27.64 3.74 10.10
CA ALA A 394 27.94 3.31 11.46
C ALA A 394 26.71 2.68 12.15
N ALA A 395 25.51 3.24 11.96
CA ALA A 395 24.25 2.69 12.46
C ALA A 395 23.96 1.26 11.94
N ARG A 396 24.57 0.87 10.81
CA ARG A 396 24.46 -0.45 10.18
C ARG A 396 25.73 -1.30 10.35
N GLY A 397 26.65 -0.88 11.23
CA GLY A 397 27.90 -1.58 11.53
C GLY A 397 28.92 -1.50 10.40
N ARG A 398 28.97 -0.38 9.67
CA ARG A 398 29.86 -0.16 8.53
C ARG A 398 30.69 1.09 8.74
N GLU A 399 31.99 0.96 8.57
CA GLU A 399 32.92 2.10 8.56
C GLU A 399 33.07 2.60 7.13
N TRP A 400 33.09 3.93 6.97
CA TRP A 400 33.32 4.61 5.70
C TRP A 400 34.63 5.41 5.80
N ASP A 401 35.49 5.33 4.79
CA ASP A 401 36.67 6.18 4.66
C ASP A 401 36.28 7.61 4.29
N GLY A 402 35.30 7.75 3.38
CA GLY A 402 34.61 8.99 3.07
C GLY A 402 35.45 10.08 2.37
N GLU A 403 36.76 9.90 2.17
CA GLU A 403 37.63 10.93 1.56
C GLU A 403 37.21 11.30 0.12
N TRP A 404 36.62 10.35 -0.61
CA TRP A 404 36.16 10.55 -1.99
C TRP A 404 34.89 11.42 -2.09
N ILE A 405 34.19 11.67 -0.98
CA ILE A 405 32.97 12.50 -0.92
C ILE A 405 33.32 14.00 -0.97
N ASP A 406 34.55 14.37 -0.61
CA ASP A 406 35.05 15.75 -0.64
C ASP A 406 35.49 16.18 -2.06
N HIS A 407 34.68 15.85 -3.08
CA HIS A 407 35.02 15.95 -4.50
C HIS A 407 34.86 17.36 -5.12
N GLY A 408 34.12 18.26 -4.46
CA GLY A 408 33.94 19.66 -4.91
C GLY A 408 33.15 19.84 -6.21
N LEU A 409 32.26 18.90 -6.55
CA LEU A 409 31.45 18.97 -7.78
C LEU A 409 30.42 20.09 -7.72
N ASN A 410 29.91 20.46 -6.54
CA ASN A 410 28.96 21.57 -6.34
C ASN A 410 27.79 21.51 -7.35
N LEU A 411 27.07 20.39 -7.37
CA LEU A 411 26.01 20.11 -8.33
C LEU A 411 24.70 20.82 -7.95
N ASP A 412 23.91 21.19 -8.95
CA ASP A 412 22.51 21.52 -8.75
C ASP A 412 21.72 20.22 -8.64
N LEU A 413 21.39 19.80 -7.42
CA LEU A 413 20.71 18.53 -7.16
C LEU A 413 19.20 18.71 -7.09
N CYS A 414 18.47 17.86 -7.80
CA CYS A 414 17.03 17.73 -7.68
C CYS A 414 16.62 16.26 -7.55
N THR A 415 15.70 15.96 -6.64
CA THR A 415 15.13 14.63 -6.48
C THR A 415 13.64 14.68 -6.75
N ILE A 416 13.09 13.64 -7.39
CA ILE A 416 11.66 13.60 -7.65
C ILE A 416 10.85 13.53 -6.35
N ALA A 417 11.41 12.92 -5.30
CA ALA A 417 10.79 12.76 -3.98
C ALA A 417 11.71 13.25 -2.87
N GLU A 418 11.15 13.46 -1.69
CA GLU A 418 11.96 13.71 -0.49
C GLU A 418 12.66 12.42 -0.04
N TYR A 419 14.00 12.40 -0.08
CA TYR A 419 14.74 11.21 0.35
C TYR A 419 15.14 11.24 1.82
N HIS A 420 15.55 12.41 2.30
CA HIS A 420 15.83 12.69 3.70
C HIS A 420 15.77 14.21 3.92
N PRO A 421 15.16 14.71 5.02
CA PRO A 421 15.01 16.15 5.25
C PRO A 421 16.34 16.93 5.23
N ILE A 422 17.43 16.31 5.69
CA ILE A 422 18.77 16.92 5.72
C ILE A 422 19.26 17.37 4.34
N PHE A 423 18.88 16.67 3.27
CA PHE A 423 19.37 16.98 1.92
C PHE A 423 18.85 18.33 1.44
N GLU A 424 17.58 18.63 1.70
CA GLU A 424 17.02 19.95 1.41
C GLU A 424 17.55 20.99 2.41
N SER A 425 17.51 20.68 3.71
CA SER A 425 17.79 21.69 4.75
C SER A 425 19.26 22.10 4.87
N GLU A 426 20.21 21.20 4.56
CA GLU A 426 21.65 21.44 4.75
C GLU A 426 22.46 21.39 3.46
N TYR A 427 22.00 20.64 2.44
CA TYR A 427 22.77 20.40 1.22
C TYR A 427 22.14 21.02 -0.04
N GLY A 428 21.05 21.78 0.09
CA GLY A 428 20.45 22.53 -1.03
C GLY A 428 19.84 21.65 -2.12
N VAL A 429 19.49 20.40 -1.81
CA VAL A 429 18.80 19.50 -2.74
C VAL A 429 17.35 19.96 -2.90
N SER A 430 16.94 20.22 -4.15
CA SER A 430 15.55 20.59 -4.46
C SER A 430 14.67 19.35 -4.59
N VAL A 431 13.44 19.40 -4.07
CA VAL A 431 12.50 18.27 -4.09
C VAL A 431 11.30 18.59 -4.97
N ALA A 432 11.03 17.76 -6.00
CA ALA A 432 9.91 17.99 -6.91
C ALA A 432 8.54 17.69 -6.26
N PHE A 433 8.42 16.57 -5.57
CA PHE A 433 7.21 16.16 -4.86
C PHE A 433 7.53 15.96 -3.37
N PRO A 434 7.46 17.03 -2.54
CA PRO A 434 7.76 16.95 -1.12
C PRO A 434 6.69 16.17 -0.35
N THR A 435 7.07 15.58 0.78
CA THR A 435 6.10 14.85 1.62
C THR A 435 5.16 15.83 2.30
N ALA A 436 3.91 15.90 1.85
CA ALA A 436 2.89 16.76 2.45
C ALA A 436 1.87 15.97 3.29
N PRO A 437 1.44 16.52 4.45
CA PRO A 437 0.26 16.04 5.14
C PRO A 437 -1.01 16.13 4.28
N ASN A 438 -1.92 15.17 4.43
CA ASN A 438 -3.17 15.20 3.68
C ASN A 438 -4.21 16.09 4.39
N GLU A 439 -4.68 17.14 3.72
CA GLU A 439 -5.63 18.12 4.27
C GLU A 439 -7.07 17.58 4.37
N ALA A 440 -7.42 16.54 3.61
CA ALA A 440 -8.72 15.89 3.67
C ALA A 440 -8.85 14.84 4.79
N ASN A 441 -7.82 14.70 5.62
CA ASN A 441 -7.84 13.82 6.78
C ASN A 441 -8.86 14.29 7.82
N PHE A 442 -9.71 13.37 8.30
CA PHE A 442 -10.79 13.77 9.22
C PHE A 442 -10.28 14.12 10.62
N LEU A 443 -9.13 13.57 11.04
CA LEU A 443 -8.51 13.95 12.31
C LEU A 443 -7.80 15.31 12.21
N ALA A 444 -7.28 15.67 11.04
CA ALA A 444 -6.73 17.01 10.79
C ALA A 444 -7.83 18.09 10.84
N GLN A 445 -9.06 17.73 10.48
CA GLN A 445 -10.23 18.61 10.57
C GLN A 445 -11.00 18.43 11.89
N TRP A 446 -10.51 17.61 12.82
CA TRP A 446 -11.22 17.25 14.04
C TRP A 446 -11.65 18.46 14.90
N PRO A 447 -10.82 19.49 15.11
CA PRO A 447 -11.26 20.68 15.86
C PRO A 447 -12.47 21.39 15.25
N ASP A 448 -12.58 21.39 13.92
CA ASP A 448 -13.70 22.02 13.21
C ASP A 448 -14.94 21.10 13.17
N LEU A 449 -14.72 19.79 13.10
CA LEU A 449 -15.76 18.77 12.99
C LEU A 449 -16.40 18.44 14.36
N ALA A 450 -15.58 18.33 15.40
CA ALA A 450 -15.96 17.79 16.71
C ALA A 450 -15.55 18.69 17.90
N SER A 451 -15.07 19.92 17.66
CA SER A 451 -14.63 20.83 18.73
C SER A 451 -13.49 20.22 19.56
N ASP A 452 -13.61 20.27 20.89
CA ASP A 452 -12.69 19.79 21.91
C ASP A 452 -12.96 18.35 22.34
N ASP A 453 -13.86 17.64 21.63
CA ASP A 453 -14.16 16.24 21.91
C ASP A 453 -12.88 15.40 21.76
N GLU A 454 -12.62 14.51 22.72
CA GLU A 454 -11.43 13.66 22.71
C GLU A 454 -11.57 12.52 21.69
N TYR A 455 -10.46 12.14 21.05
CA TYR A 455 -10.32 10.85 20.39
C TYR A 455 -9.12 10.05 20.94
N THR A 456 -9.27 8.73 21.02
CA THR A 456 -8.23 7.81 21.49
C THR A 456 -7.75 6.93 20.36
N LEU A 457 -6.43 6.76 20.24
CA LEU A 457 -5.78 5.81 19.33
C LEU A 457 -5.13 4.68 20.16
N VAL A 458 -5.48 3.43 19.86
CA VAL A 458 -4.98 2.24 20.56
C VAL A 458 -4.28 1.31 19.57
N ALA A 459 -3.02 0.95 19.83
CA ALA A 459 -2.33 -0.03 19.00
C ALA A 459 -1.23 -0.72 19.79
N GLU A 460 -0.70 -1.80 19.24
CA GLU A 460 0.59 -2.32 19.68
C GLU A 460 1.74 -1.64 18.93
N SER A 461 2.96 -1.70 19.48
CA SER A 461 4.11 -0.90 19.01
C SER A 461 4.44 -1.10 17.52
N VAL A 462 4.26 -2.30 16.97
CA VAL A 462 4.53 -2.59 15.55
C VAL A 462 3.56 -1.88 14.60
N LYS A 463 2.35 -1.52 15.07
CA LYS A 463 1.34 -0.77 14.31
C LYS A 463 1.05 0.62 14.88
N ALA A 464 1.88 1.14 15.80
CA ALA A 464 1.67 2.45 16.41
C ALA A 464 1.81 3.61 15.40
N SER A 465 2.73 3.51 14.43
CA SER A 465 2.85 4.50 13.34
C SER A 465 1.67 4.41 12.36
N HIS A 466 1.13 3.22 12.13
CA HIS A 466 -0.05 2.97 11.31
C HIS A 466 -1.29 3.61 11.94
N MET A 467 -1.58 3.28 13.20
CA MET A 467 -2.62 3.92 14.04
C MET A 467 -2.12 5.24 14.66
N GLY A 468 -1.45 6.05 13.85
CA GLY A 468 -0.79 7.28 14.27
C GLY A 468 -0.45 8.15 13.06
N TYR A 469 0.83 8.19 12.69
CA TYR A 469 1.34 8.97 11.55
C TYR A 469 0.52 8.80 10.27
N PHE A 470 0.27 7.56 9.82
CA PHE A 470 -0.46 7.29 8.58
C PHE A 470 -1.95 7.59 8.71
N PHE A 471 -2.59 7.15 9.81
CA PHE A 471 -4.00 7.40 10.09
C PHE A 471 -4.33 8.89 10.22
N ARG A 472 -3.40 9.73 10.70
CA ARG A 472 -3.51 11.21 10.73
C ARG A 472 -3.10 11.90 9.43
N GLY A 473 -2.93 11.15 8.35
CA GLY A 473 -2.60 11.69 7.04
C GLY A 473 -1.19 12.27 7.00
N ARG A 474 -0.20 11.49 7.44
CA ARG A 474 1.24 11.81 7.47
C ARG A 474 1.60 12.93 8.47
N ARG A 475 0.99 12.91 9.66
CA ARG A 475 1.26 13.85 10.76
C ARG A 475 1.73 13.13 12.03
N GLU A 476 2.93 13.49 12.50
CA GLU A 476 3.50 12.92 13.72
C GLU A 476 2.69 13.31 14.96
N ASP A 477 2.37 14.61 15.06
CA ASP A 477 1.59 15.20 16.15
C ASP A 477 0.16 15.54 15.71
N PRO A 478 -0.82 15.53 16.64
CA PRO A 478 -2.16 16.02 16.35
C PRO A 478 -2.13 17.51 15.99
N VAL A 479 -3.11 17.95 15.20
CA VAL A 479 -3.27 19.38 14.87
C VAL A 479 -3.56 20.21 16.12
N SER A 480 -3.21 21.50 16.07
CA SER A 480 -3.51 22.41 17.19
C SER A 480 -5.00 22.42 17.51
N GLY A 481 -5.35 22.31 18.79
CA GLY A 481 -6.74 22.27 19.26
C GLY A 481 -7.37 20.88 19.34
N ALA A 482 -6.75 19.84 18.77
CA ALA A 482 -7.21 18.47 18.92
C ALA A 482 -6.85 17.90 20.30
N ASN A 483 -7.79 17.17 20.91
CA ASN A 483 -7.57 16.43 22.16
C ASN A 483 -7.39 14.94 21.84
N GLU A 484 -6.13 14.48 21.81
CA GLU A 484 -5.75 13.12 21.47
C GLU A 484 -5.16 12.37 22.66
N THR A 485 -5.62 11.14 22.88
CA THR A 485 -4.97 10.16 23.76
C THR A 485 -4.39 9.01 22.94
N ARG A 486 -3.15 8.58 23.25
CA ARG A 486 -2.53 7.39 22.64
C ARG A 486 -2.29 6.32 23.69
N LEU A 487 -2.70 5.09 23.39
CA LEU A 487 -2.41 3.90 24.19
C LEU A 487 -1.60 2.94 23.31
N VAL A 488 -0.32 2.76 23.65
CA VAL A 488 0.59 1.89 22.89
C VAL A 488 1.09 0.75 23.75
N THR A 489 0.70 -0.47 23.41
CA THR A 489 1.17 -1.70 24.08
C THR A 489 2.43 -2.23 23.38
N PRO A 490 3.52 -2.56 24.09
CA PRO A 490 4.67 -3.20 23.45
C PRO A 490 4.31 -4.55 22.81
N SER A 491 4.62 -4.71 21.51
CA SER A 491 4.36 -5.93 20.73
C SER A 491 5.19 -7.13 21.19
N HIS A 492 6.34 -6.87 21.82
CA HIS A 492 7.21 -7.88 22.43
C HIS A 492 7.71 -7.39 23.78
N GLY A 493 7.92 -8.32 24.71
CA GLY A 493 8.56 -8.10 26.01
C GLY A 493 9.87 -8.86 26.11
N GLU A 494 10.81 -8.39 26.93
CA GLU A 494 12.16 -9.00 27.06
C GLU A 494 12.11 -10.51 27.41
N GLU A 495 11.04 -10.97 28.05
CA GLU A 495 10.89 -12.35 28.55
C GLU A 495 10.02 -13.25 27.65
N ASP A 496 9.38 -12.72 26.59
CA ASP A 496 8.37 -13.46 25.82
C ASP A 496 8.94 -14.27 24.63
N GLY A 497 10.24 -14.11 24.36
CA GLY A 497 10.97 -14.85 23.33
C GLY A 497 10.91 -14.25 21.92
N VAL A 498 10.15 -13.17 21.71
CA VAL A 498 10.03 -12.49 20.42
C VAL A 498 11.20 -11.53 20.24
N LYS A 499 12.04 -11.76 19.22
CA LYS A 499 13.21 -10.92 18.93
C LYS A 499 13.07 -10.10 17.66
N SER A 500 12.19 -10.54 16.76
CA SER A 500 11.95 -9.93 15.46
C SER A 500 10.53 -10.23 15.00
N ASP A 501 10.10 -9.58 13.92
CA ASP A 501 8.77 -9.81 13.35
C ASP A 501 8.54 -11.27 12.91
N THR A 502 9.63 -12.00 12.63
CA THR A 502 9.57 -13.42 12.27
C THR A 502 9.31 -14.36 13.45
N ASP A 503 9.35 -13.86 14.69
CA ASP A 503 9.14 -14.61 15.92
C ASP A 503 7.74 -14.43 16.51
N PHE A 504 6.88 -13.59 15.94
CA PHE A 504 5.53 -13.34 16.46
C PHE A 504 4.67 -14.61 16.54
N TYR A 505 4.98 -15.66 15.77
CA TYR A 505 4.30 -16.97 15.87
C TYR A 505 4.42 -17.62 17.25
N ILE A 506 5.36 -17.19 18.11
CA ILE A 506 5.46 -17.69 19.50
C ILE A 506 4.21 -17.30 20.30
N HIS A 507 3.62 -16.13 20.00
CA HIS A 507 2.37 -15.64 20.58
C HIS A 507 1.43 -15.22 19.44
N PRO A 508 0.73 -16.16 18.77
CA PRO A 508 0.00 -15.86 17.53
C PRO A 508 -1.09 -14.80 17.67
N GLY A 509 -1.69 -14.67 18.85
CA GLY A 509 -2.67 -13.60 19.16
C GLY A 509 -2.04 -12.23 19.41
N MET A 510 -0.71 -12.13 19.41
CA MET A 510 0.09 -10.94 19.69
C MET A 510 -0.42 -10.18 20.91
N ARG A 511 -0.91 -8.94 20.73
CA ARG A 511 -1.48 -8.11 21.80
C ARG A 511 -2.97 -7.83 21.60
N ALA A 512 -3.69 -8.68 20.87
CA ALA A 512 -5.12 -8.49 20.63
C ALA A 512 -5.94 -8.44 21.93
N GLU A 513 -5.54 -9.20 22.96
CA GLU A 513 -6.20 -9.20 24.27
C GLU A 513 -6.01 -7.89 25.03
N GLU A 514 -4.78 -7.36 25.02
CA GLU A 514 -4.42 -6.10 25.65
C GLU A 514 -5.05 -4.91 24.94
N VAL A 515 -5.00 -4.87 23.60
CA VAL A 515 -5.68 -3.83 22.80
C VAL A 515 -7.18 -3.84 23.07
N LYS A 516 -7.82 -5.02 23.10
CA LYS A 516 -9.23 -5.18 23.47
C LYS A 516 -9.50 -4.61 24.86
N ALA A 517 -8.66 -4.92 25.84
CA ALA A 517 -8.81 -4.43 27.21
C ALA A 517 -8.71 -2.90 27.29
N ASP A 518 -7.75 -2.30 26.58
CA ASP A 518 -7.59 -0.85 26.52
C ASP A 518 -8.77 -0.15 25.82
N VAL A 519 -9.31 -0.73 24.74
CA VAL A 519 -10.53 -0.21 24.10
C VAL A 519 -11.73 -0.29 25.04
N ILE A 520 -11.96 -1.42 25.70
CA ILE A 520 -13.08 -1.57 26.65
C ILE A 520 -12.92 -0.60 27.83
N LYS A 521 -11.69 -0.39 28.31
CA LYS A 521 -11.41 0.60 29.34
C LYS A 521 -11.77 2.02 28.86
N SER A 522 -11.37 2.41 27.66
CA SER A 522 -11.69 3.71 27.07
C SER A 522 -13.19 3.90 26.79
N ILE A 523 -13.91 2.83 26.48
CA ILE A 523 -15.39 2.84 26.39
C ILE A 523 -15.97 3.21 27.77
N ASN A 524 -15.49 2.57 28.84
CA ASN A 524 -16.02 2.75 30.20
C ASN A 524 -15.64 4.09 30.85
N THR A 525 -14.59 4.77 30.40
CA THR A 525 -14.24 6.11 30.90
C THR A 525 -15.11 7.22 30.32
N GLU A 526 -15.81 6.95 29.20
CA GLU A 526 -16.71 7.88 28.50
C GLU A 526 -16.07 9.24 28.11
N SER A 527 -14.74 9.35 28.12
CA SER A 527 -14.02 10.59 27.79
C SER A 527 -13.93 10.84 26.29
N SER A 528 -13.69 9.77 25.52
CA SER A 528 -13.50 9.84 24.06
C SER A 528 -14.79 9.75 23.28
N ARG A 529 -15.00 10.68 22.35
CA ARG A 529 -16.06 10.61 21.34
C ARG A 529 -15.77 9.58 20.25
N LEU A 530 -14.49 9.37 19.94
CA LEU A 530 -14.03 8.37 18.99
C LEU A 530 -12.89 7.56 19.59
N ILE A 531 -12.96 6.24 19.49
CA ILE A 531 -11.86 5.34 19.85
C ILE A 531 -11.48 4.57 18.59
N CYS A 532 -10.25 4.69 18.12
CA CYS A 532 -9.73 3.90 17.02
C CYS A 532 -8.71 2.90 17.55
N CYS A 533 -8.77 1.65 17.08
CA CYS A 533 -7.77 0.66 17.43
C CYS A 533 -7.26 -0.14 16.24
N ASN A 534 -6.05 -0.69 16.39
CA ASN A 534 -5.45 -1.62 15.45
C ASN A 534 -5.32 -3.03 16.05
N ILE A 535 -5.68 -4.06 15.28
CA ILE A 535 -5.42 -5.47 15.60
C ILE A 535 -4.42 -6.04 14.57
N ALA A 536 -3.17 -6.22 14.99
CA ALA A 536 -2.04 -6.53 14.10
C ALA A 536 -1.88 -8.02 13.74
N ALA A 537 -2.40 -8.91 14.58
CA ALA A 537 -2.11 -10.35 14.51
C ALA A 537 -2.36 -10.99 13.13
N PRO A 538 -3.45 -10.71 12.39
CA PRO A 538 -3.69 -11.40 11.14
C PRO A 538 -2.62 -11.12 10.07
N ASP A 539 -2.13 -9.89 9.97
CA ASP A 539 -1.05 -9.51 9.03
C ASP A 539 0.32 -10.05 9.45
N MET A 540 0.73 -9.81 10.70
CA MET A 540 2.06 -10.18 11.17
C MET A 540 2.28 -11.70 11.13
N ILE A 541 1.24 -12.49 11.42
CA ILE A 541 1.30 -13.95 11.28
C ILE A 541 1.05 -14.39 9.82
N GLY A 542 0.25 -13.64 9.06
CA GLY A 542 0.06 -13.84 7.62
C GLY A 542 1.38 -13.80 6.84
N HIS A 543 2.29 -12.88 7.18
CA HIS A 543 3.65 -12.82 6.63
C HIS A 543 4.50 -14.08 6.87
N LEU A 544 4.08 -14.97 7.78
CA LEU A 544 4.76 -16.23 8.09
C LEU A 544 4.12 -17.44 7.38
N LEU A 545 3.10 -17.22 6.55
CA LEU A 545 2.51 -18.24 5.70
C LEU A 545 3.41 -18.54 4.47
N PRO A 546 3.39 -19.78 3.96
CA PRO A 546 2.55 -20.91 4.38
C PRO A 546 3.10 -21.68 5.60
N ALA A 547 4.29 -21.33 6.10
CA ALA A 547 5.01 -22.11 7.11
C ALA A 547 4.30 -22.17 8.47
N ARG A 548 3.62 -21.08 8.87
CA ARG A 548 2.98 -20.92 10.20
C ARG A 548 1.45 -20.99 10.13
N TYR A 549 0.93 -21.98 9.41
CA TYR A 549 -0.51 -22.11 9.18
C TYR A 549 -1.34 -22.35 10.45
N LYS A 550 -0.82 -23.12 11.41
CA LYS A 550 -1.55 -23.40 12.66
C LYS A 550 -1.68 -22.12 13.49
N GLU A 551 -0.57 -21.41 13.61
CA GLU A 551 -0.45 -20.13 14.29
C GLU A 551 -1.33 -19.07 13.60
N ALA A 552 -1.41 -19.05 12.27
CA ALA A 552 -2.32 -18.16 11.53
C ALA A 552 -3.80 -18.38 11.91
N LYS A 553 -4.24 -19.65 12.08
CA LYS A 553 -5.60 -19.93 12.58
C LYS A 553 -5.81 -19.42 14.02
N GLU A 554 -4.79 -19.48 14.87
CA GLU A 554 -4.85 -18.94 16.23
C GLU A 554 -4.89 -17.40 16.24
N ALA A 555 -4.10 -16.75 15.39
CA ALA A 555 -4.11 -15.30 15.17
C ALA A 555 -5.50 -14.81 14.73
N TYR A 556 -6.11 -15.50 13.76
CA TYR A 556 -7.46 -15.18 13.30
C TYR A 556 -8.50 -15.29 14.43
N ARG A 557 -8.43 -16.36 15.25
CA ARG A 557 -9.34 -16.53 16.40
C ARG A 557 -9.16 -15.43 17.43
N ALA A 558 -7.91 -15.10 17.79
CA ALA A 558 -7.63 -14.03 18.76
C ALA A 558 -8.18 -12.68 18.28
N ALA A 559 -7.99 -12.35 17.00
CA ALA A 559 -8.57 -11.15 16.40
C ALA A 559 -10.11 -11.20 16.42
N ALA A 560 -10.72 -12.32 16.02
CA ALA A 560 -12.17 -12.50 16.02
C ALA A 560 -12.78 -12.31 17.42
N ASP A 561 -12.19 -12.93 18.45
CA ASP A 561 -12.66 -12.84 19.84
C ASP A 561 -12.54 -11.40 20.37
N ALA A 562 -11.43 -10.71 20.08
CA ALA A 562 -11.23 -9.31 20.44
C ALA A 562 -12.28 -8.40 19.80
N LEU A 563 -12.52 -8.54 18.48
CA LEU A 563 -13.48 -7.73 17.74
C LEU A 563 -14.91 -7.92 18.25
N VAL A 564 -15.32 -9.17 18.50
CA VAL A 564 -16.67 -9.47 19.01
C VAL A 564 -16.86 -8.89 20.41
N ALA A 565 -15.88 -9.03 21.30
CA ALA A 565 -15.95 -8.46 22.64
C ALA A 565 -16.00 -6.92 22.63
N MET A 566 -15.23 -6.26 21.76
CA MET A 566 -15.29 -4.80 21.60
C MET A 566 -16.64 -4.34 21.04
N ALA A 567 -17.21 -5.09 20.10
CA ALA A 567 -18.54 -4.79 19.55
C ALA A 567 -19.63 -4.91 20.63
N GLU A 568 -19.62 -5.99 21.43
CA GLU A 568 -20.56 -6.20 22.53
C GLU A 568 -20.45 -5.10 23.59
N ALA A 569 -19.24 -4.73 23.99
CA ALA A 569 -18.99 -3.64 24.94
C ALA A 569 -19.48 -2.29 24.39
N SER A 570 -19.24 -2.03 23.10
CA SER A 570 -19.69 -0.80 22.44
C SER A 570 -21.21 -0.70 22.42
N GLN A 571 -21.90 -1.78 22.04
CA GLN A 571 -23.37 -1.82 22.04
C GLN A 571 -23.96 -1.64 23.45
N ALA A 572 -23.37 -2.30 24.46
CA ALA A 572 -23.79 -2.16 25.84
C ALA A 572 -23.64 -0.72 26.37
N ALA A 573 -22.65 0.02 25.87
CA ALA A 573 -22.41 1.43 26.18
C ALA A 573 -23.16 2.42 25.24
N GLY A 574 -24.04 1.92 24.35
CA GLY A 574 -24.78 2.79 23.42
C GLY A 574 -23.92 3.42 22.33
N ARG A 575 -22.73 2.87 22.05
CA ARG A 575 -21.77 3.36 21.03
C ARG A 575 -21.95 2.60 19.72
N HIS A 576 -21.69 3.28 18.61
CA HIS A 576 -21.51 2.62 17.32
C HIS A 576 -20.18 1.87 17.30
N PHE A 577 -20.13 0.72 16.64
CA PHE A 577 -18.88 -0.02 16.41
C PHE A 577 -18.73 -0.30 14.92
N VAL A 578 -17.58 0.07 14.36
CA VAL A 578 -17.22 -0.22 12.98
C VAL A 578 -15.95 -1.07 12.99
N VAL A 579 -15.97 -2.20 12.30
CA VAL A 579 -14.78 -3.01 12.06
C VAL A 579 -14.47 -3.04 10.57
N THR A 580 -13.22 -2.84 10.20
CA THR A 580 -12.72 -2.98 8.82
C THR A 580 -11.33 -3.63 8.84
N SER A 581 -10.75 -3.82 7.65
CA SER A 581 -9.31 -4.07 7.50
C SER A 581 -8.69 -3.02 6.58
N ASP A 582 -7.38 -2.87 6.67
CA ASP A 582 -6.57 -1.97 5.84
C ASP A 582 -6.18 -2.60 4.48
N HIS A 583 -6.01 -3.92 4.43
CA HIS A 583 -5.72 -4.75 3.26
C HIS A 583 -5.93 -6.25 3.56
N GLY A 584 -5.72 -7.13 2.57
CA GLY A 584 -5.71 -8.60 2.77
C GLY A 584 -4.30 -9.18 2.95
N ASN A 585 -4.20 -10.35 3.59
CA ASN A 585 -2.97 -11.13 3.78
C ASN A 585 -3.30 -12.58 4.16
N ILE A 586 -3.84 -12.79 5.37
CA ILE A 586 -3.93 -14.12 6.00
C ILE A 586 -4.79 -15.13 5.22
N GLU A 587 -5.67 -14.64 4.34
CA GLU A 587 -6.58 -15.44 3.53
C GLU A 587 -5.92 -16.17 2.36
N ASP A 588 -4.73 -15.73 1.93
CA ASP A 588 -4.09 -16.19 0.68
C ASP A 588 -2.98 -17.22 0.88
N ASP A 589 -2.69 -17.65 2.11
CA ASP A 589 -1.66 -18.67 2.41
C ASP A 589 -0.30 -18.36 1.74
N THR A 590 0.00 -17.08 1.58
CA THR A 590 1.28 -16.56 1.09
C THR A 590 1.80 -15.55 2.08
N SER A 591 3.12 -15.33 2.10
CA SER A 591 3.74 -14.30 2.95
C SER A 591 3.51 -12.87 2.45
N ALA A 592 2.87 -12.67 1.29
CA ALA A 592 2.61 -11.37 0.70
C ALA A 592 1.18 -10.91 1.00
N HIS A 593 0.95 -9.59 0.99
CA HIS A 593 -0.40 -9.02 0.99
C HIS A 593 -1.13 -9.40 -0.30
N SER A 594 -2.45 -9.29 -0.27
CA SER A 594 -3.30 -9.62 -1.41
C SER A 594 -3.95 -8.39 -2.03
N VAL A 595 -4.55 -8.59 -3.21
CA VAL A 595 -5.45 -7.63 -3.86
C VAL A 595 -6.92 -7.88 -3.52
N ASN A 596 -7.18 -8.76 -2.54
CA ASN A 596 -8.54 -9.12 -2.16
C ASN A 596 -9.26 -7.96 -1.47
N ASP A 597 -10.58 -7.96 -1.55
CA ASP A 597 -11.39 -7.06 -0.76
C ASP A 597 -11.33 -7.45 0.73
N VAL A 598 -11.60 -6.46 1.58
CA VAL A 598 -11.82 -6.64 3.01
C VAL A 598 -13.30 -6.47 3.34
N LEU A 599 -13.72 -6.67 4.59
CA LEU A 599 -15.12 -6.44 5.00
C LEU A 599 -15.21 -5.30 6.01
N THR A 600 -15.96 -4.24 5.68
CA THR A 600 -16.39 -3.22 6.64
C THR A 600 -17.74 -3.58 7.22
N THR A 601 -17.82 -3.75 8.54
CA THR A 601 -19.05 -4.10 9.27
C THR A 601 -19.44 -2.99 10.24
N ILE A 602 -20.70 -2.57 10.17
CA ILE A 602 -21.26 -1.50 11.01
C ILE A 602 -22.26 -2.10 11.99
N VAL A 603 -21.96 -1.97 13.27
CA VAL A 603 -22.78 -2.42 14.39
C VAL A 603 -23.37 -1.20 15.09
N ARG A 604 -24.70 -1.11 15.10
CA ARG A 604 -25.41 -0.02 15.78
C ARG A 604 -25.97 -0.49 17.13
N PRO A 605 -26.01 0.38 18.15
CA PRO A 605 -26.61 0.05 19.45
C PRO A 605 -28.12 -0.18 19.36
N ASP A 606 -28.80 0.52 18.45
CA ASP A 606 -30.24 0.37 18.18
C ASP A 606 -30.57 -0.74 17.15
N GLY A 607 -29.55 -1.34 16.53
CA GLY A 607 -29.68 -2.38 15.51
C GLY A 607 -30.35 -1.94 14.19
N ALA A 608 -30.74 -0.67 14.05
CA ALA A 608 -31.56 -0.20 12.92
C ALA A 608 -30.72 0.59 11.91
N ILE A 609 -30.63 0.14 10.66
CA ILE A 609 -30.01 0.92 9.59
C ILE A 609 -31.12 1.52 8.74
N ALA A 610 -31.22 2.86 8.72
CA ALA A 610 -32.28 3.56 8.01
C ALA A 610 -32.16 3.39 6.48
N ALA A 611 -30.94 3.57 5.96
CA ALA A 611 -30.63 3.36 4.55
C ALA A 611 -29.14 3.03 4.36
N ILE A 612 -28.85 2.33 3.26
CA ILE A 612 -27.49 2.09 2.76
C ILE A 612 -27.18 3.20 1.75
N GLY A 613 -26.11 3.96 1.99
CA GLY A 613 -25.77 5.20 1.27
C GLY A 613 -25.03 5.00 -0.06
N ILE A 614 -24.78 3.76 -0.47
CA ILE A 614 -23.99 3.42 -1.66
C ILE A 614 -24.84 2.76 -2.75
N PRO A 615 -24.64 3.09 -4.06
CA PRO A 615 -25.41 2.51 -5.16
C PRO A 615 -24.94 1.10 -5.56
N GLU A 616 -23.64 0.89 -5.55
CA GLU A 616 -23.00 -0.42 -5.67
C GLU A 616 -22.65 -0.89 -4.26
N PHE A 617 -22.84 -2.18 -3.98
CA PHE A 617 -22.57 -2.79 -2.68
C PHE A 617 -21.08 -3.07 -2.51
N GLN A 618 -20.28 -2.03 -2.70
CA GLN A 618 -18.84 -2.02 -2.60
C GLN A 618 -18.43 -0.68 -1.97
N ALA A 619 -17.75 -0.76 -0.84
CA ALA A 619 -17.14 0.37 -0.17
C ALA A 619 -15.69 0.55 -0.64
N ARG A 620 -15.12 1.71 -0.32
CA ARG A 620 -13.70 2.01 -0.47
C ARG A 620 -13.16 2.39 0.90
N LEU A 621 -11.86 2.24 1.14
CA LEU A 621 -11.29 2.53 2.47
C LEU A 621 -11.57 3.97 2.93
N PHE A 622 -11.51 4.95 2.02
CA PHE A 622 -11.83 6.36 2.31
C PHE A 622 -13.34 6.67 2.46
N ASP A 623 -14.23 5.65 2.38
CA ASP A 623 -15.63 5.77 2.80
C ASP A 623 -15.82 5.55 4.31
N VAL A 624 -14.80 5.03 5.01
CA VAL A 624 -14.88 4.72 6.45
C VAL A 624 -14.91 6.00 7.29
N ALA A 625 -14.04 6.98 7.04
CA ALA A 625 -14.07 8.24 7.80
C ALA A 625 -15.41 8.99 7.68
N PRO A 626 -15.98 9.23 6.48
CA PRO A 626 -17.32 9.81 6.35
C PRO A 626 -18.40 9.00 7.08
N THR A 627 -18.29 7.67 7.09
CA THR A 627 -19.22 6.80 7.83
C THR A 627 -19.12 7.01 9.34
N ILE A 628 -17.91 7.13 9.87
CA ILE A 628 -17.70 7.41 11.30
C ILE A 628 -18.29 8.78 11.66
N LEU A 629 -18.03 9.82 10.86
CA LEU A 629 -18.57 11.16 11.08
C LEU A 629 -20.11 11.16 11.09
N GLU A 630 -20.72 10.50 10.12
CA GLU A 630 -22.18 10.32 10.04
C GLU A 630 -22.73 9.61 11.28
N LEU A 631 -22.10 8.51 11.73
CA LEU A 631 -22.52 7.75 12.91
C LEU A 631 -22.39 8.53 14.23
N ILE A 632 -21.40 9.40 14.35
CA ILE A 632 -21.27 10.26 15.54
C ILE A 632 -22.12 11.54 15.42
N GLY A 633 -22.90 11.73 14.35
CA GLY A 633 -23.76 12.90 14.17
C GLY A 633 -22.98 14.19 13.87
N VAL A 634 -21.84 14.08 13.21
CA VAL A 634 -21.01 15.21 12.76
C VAL A 634 -21.09 15.29 11.24
N SER A 635 -21.64 16.38 10.72
CA SER A 635 -21.71 16.60 9.27
C SER A 635 -20.41 17.22 8.77
N SER A 636 -19.75 16.57 7.80
CA SER A 636 -18.64 17.18 7.08
C SER A 636 -19.14 18.39 6.27
N THR A 637 -18.44 19.52 6.35
CA THR A 637 -18.78 20.75 5.61
C THR A 637 -18.29 20.76 4.16
N LYS A 638 -17.56 19.72 3.71
CA LYS A 638 -17.12 19.60 2.31
C LYS A 638 -18.31 19.25 1.39
N PRO A 639 -18.38 19.86 0.19
CA PRO A 639 -19.53 19.75 -0.68
C PRO A 639 -19.74 18.31 -1.17
N THR A 640 -20.99 17.98 -1.46
CA THR A 640 -21.39 16.83 -2.27
C THR A 640 -20.44 16.69 -3.47
N PRO A 641 -19.92 15.48 -3.77
CA PRO A 641 -18.98 15.30 -4.86
C PRO A 641 -19.50 15.95 -6.15
N PRO A 642 -18.65 16.68 -6.90
CA PRO A 642 -19.03 17.17 -8.20
C PRO A 642 -19.55 16.00 -9.06
N SER A 643 -20.60 16.24 -9.84
CA SER A 643 -21.09 15.26 -10.81
C SER A 643 -20.04 15.04 -11.90
N GLY A 644 -19.49 13.83 -12.03
CA GLY A 644 -18.44 13.47 -12.99
C GLY A 644 -17.41 12.52 -12.38
N ASP A 645 -16.33 12.22 -13.12
CA ASP A 645 -15.26 11.30 -12.66
C ASP A 645 -14.55 11.78 -11.39
N SER A 646 -14.54 13.09 -11.12
CA SER A 646 -14.00 13.68 -9.88
C SER A 646 -14.83 13.34 -8.63
N GLY A 647 -16.08 12.90 -8.77
CA GLY A 647 -16.90 12.39 -7.68
C GLY A 647 -16.54 10.97 -7.23
N ASN A 648 -15.77 10.22 -8.03
CA ASN A 648 -15.38 8.84 -7.73
C ASN A 648 -14.24 8.75 -6.69
N PHE A 649 -13.61 9.86 -6.32
CA PHE A 649 -12.51 9.87 -5.34
C PHE A 649 -12.86 10.62 -4.06
N VAL A 650 -14.10 11.08 -3.89
CA VAL A 650 -14.59 11.62 -2.62
C VAL A 650 -15.29 10.51 -1.85
N GLY A 651 -15.01 10.44 -0.55
CA GLY A 651 -15.62 9.49 0.37
C GLY A 651 -17.09 9.81 0.61
N ARG A 652 -17.89 8.77 0.84
CA ARG A 652 -19.32 8.86 1.13
C ARG A 652 -19.67 7.96 2.31
N PRO A 653 -20.59 8.37 3.19
CA PRO A 653 -21.02 7.52 4.29
C PRO A 653 -21.74 6.27 3.74
N LEU A 654 -21.41 5.11 4.32
CA LEU A 654 -21.99 3.81 3.92
C LEU A 654 -23.44 3.65 4.37
N VAL A 655 -23.85 4.40 5.40
CA VAL A 655 -25.20 4.39 5.97
C VAL A 655 -25.67 5.82 6.22
N ALA A 656 -26.99 6.03 6.26
CA ALA A 656 -27.58 7.27 6.73
C ALA A 656 -28.12 7.10 8.16
N THR A 657 -27.96 8.13 9.00
CA THR A 657 -28.51 8.14 10.36
C THR A 657 -29.96 8.65 10.44
N GLN A 658 -30.49 9.27 9.38
CA GLN A 658 -31.88 9.77 9.28
C GLN A 658 -32.58 9.32 8.00
#